data_AF-A0A354GUZ7-F1
#
_entry.id   AF-A0A354GUZ7-F1
#
_cell.length_a   1.000
_cell.length_b   1.000
_cell.length_c   1.000
_cell.angle_alpha   90.00
_cell.angle_beta   90.00
_cell.angle_gamma   90.00
#
_symmetry.space_group_name_H-M   'P 1'
#
loop_
_entity.id
_entity.type
_entity.pdbx_description
1 polymer ?
#
loop_
_entity_poly.entity_id
_entity_poly.type
_entity_poly.pdbx_seq_one_letter_code
_entity_poly.pdbx_strand_id
1 'polypeptide(L)'
;MATITPPVPRRSLSESDQRVRSPLARLRGYIRTYVSLEGALLLVLYVALWFWIGLALDYGFFKLFGIDIVQEWPWTARLLILLAVTAGLLTAVSLKVVGRLLREFRDPALALVLERRFPKLLGDRLITAVELSDLQRAEEQGYSPAMILETIHEAAERVQQVPVQQAFDWGRLIRRGLVAAALTVGLYLVAGGLCLALDSARQVHVGRTGYSRFNETAAIWFERNILLQNTIWPRRAQLELIGFEGKELRVGKDNKVPPLRVRALEYVIADSKYPEGWRPLTWEDLTTHRGWITAGPPPAPPFALTPRDPDLGLTVDEVALRNRKFQVRTLPTSDGFSHWAVTDPAVGGERPLLWADLTPERLDGLTPPKAPAAWKVSDDSVGLTVDDVVEALVANVAGEPGADANVVLSRLDRLALVSATLDKVDALAAKPSMSRTMRKLTVPDIIYLKCTGDKTYLRNEMRKTQDNEYTGNFGDLKESVVFTVQGEDYYTPRRYITLVPAPSLISLGVQESRPAYLFYRPDERTSLADLRGKKQPFEERDVLQAGSETSRIDIPAGTDLSLTAKSDKELKEAFLKAAKTVDEVRLVADVPGGGRGVVAVKQAKAGEEIRRGLELLPDHKGFRLELPDVRRDLVFDFEFTDTDGVKGKRKVVVKPQDDTAPELTDARVEVMRKTTIKAKDRDETYFMVTRKARIPLGAKVHDDHALGDVRYRYTLTTATKTDVNAVFTVPVVALTAPGGSNPFMAAVYLLGQDRDAETYSTPLFTQNMRDAKDEFLPTQTIKELLGKGQKLPFRQLVHDFDILPDVISPFREDKPFGVQDDRLACDFPLWKLMPQALEDNHPYYRMDLWLEATDTDADEQMGASGAPIPHLSKSKETFSFLIVPESVLLMKIGEDEGKQYAALNKRYQELQEKAQALDVGVHNLERPDVQVKDLLAPSTRAEQSNETIENCLATTREVYANYQRMVREEQLNVIQSKKIVESETRIVAPLGKILEGTPGAVDEKYRDGNFPAVLEANSNFRKALDEKGTSDKDRIDASRAAGKELNRRIALLMANLNEVLEVMRGLENLESLLHAISHIADGVHDQEILAAEIKHRLEDSFFDEPAPKKP
;
A
#
# COMPACT_ATOMS: atom_id res chain seq x y z
N MET A 1 8.03 106.60 109.59
CA MET A 1 8.58 105.25 109.81
C MET A 1 8.40 104.46 108.52
N ALA A 2 9.46 104.30 107.74
CA ALA A 2 9.45 103.54 106.50
C ALA A 2 9.73 102.07 106.82
N THR A 3 8.78 101.19 106.52
CA THR A 3 8.87 99.75 106.76
C THR A 3 9.78 99.14 105.70
N ILE A 4 10.93 98.61 106.14
CA ILE A 4 11.89 97.88 105.31
C ILE A 4 11.27 96.55 104.89
N THR A 5 11.03 96.38 103.59
CA THR A 5 10.60 95.12 102.98
C THR A 5 11.82 94.21 102.78
N PRO A 6 11.82 92.93 103.22
CA PRO A 6 12.95 92.02 103.00
C PRO A 6 13.09 91.67 101.50
N PRO A 7 14.31 91.45 100.99
CA PRO A 7 14.54 91.11 99.59
C PRO A 7 14.03 89.69 99.27
N VAL A 8 13.27 89.57 98.18
CA VAL A 8 12.80 88.30 97.59
C VAL A 8 14.01 87.44 97.17
N PRO A 9 14.06 86.14 97.51
CA PRO A 9 15.17 85.27 97.11
C PRO A 9 15.23 85.15 95.58
N ARG A 10 16.43 85.27 95.00
CA ARG A 10 16.67 85.08 93.56
C ARG A 10 16.27 83.66 93.15
N ARG A 11 15.13 83.53 92.48
CA ARG A 11 14.63 82.27 91.90
C ARG A 11 15.63 81.80 90.83
N SER A 12 16.12 80.56 90.94
CA SER A 12 17.09 80.02 89.99
C SER A 12 16.40 79.60 88.69
N LEU A 13 16.85 80.18 87.58
CA LEU A 13 16.35 79.92 86.22
C LEU A 13 16.57 78.48 85.78
N SER A 14 17.72 77.91 86.16
CA SER A 14 18.12 76.54 85.80
C SER A 14 17.17 75.49 86.37
N GLU A 15 16.66 75.70 87.59
CA GLU A 15 15.77 74.74 88.25
C GLU A 15 14.36 74.76 87.64
N SER A 16 13.88 75.93 87.21
CA SER A 16 12.57 76.04 86.54
C SER A 16 12.63 75.52 85.09
N ASP A 17 13.70 75.80 84.34
CA ASP A 17 13.91 75.24 82.98
C ASP A 17 14.06 73.71 83.02
N GLN A 18 14.81 73.17 83.99
CA GLN A 18 14.92 71.72 84.19
C GLN A 18 13.57 71.06 84.55
N ARG A 19 12.71 71.76 85.31
CA ARG A 19 11.36 71.29 85.67
C ARG A 19 10.38 71.30 84.49
N VAL A 20 10.53 72.19 83.50
CA VAL A 20 9.76 72.18 82.23
C VAL A 20 10.30 71.14 81.24
N ARG A 21 11.62 70.97 81.17
CA ARG A 21 12.25 70.00 80.25
C ARG A 21 12.11 68.54 80.70
N SER A 22 11.99 68.27 82.01
CA SER A 22 11.91 66.89 82.52
C SER A 22 10.66 66.10 82.09
N PRO A 23 9.44 66.68 82.03
CA PRO A 23 8.24 65.98 81.55
C PRO A 23 8.24 65.83 80.02
N LEU A 24 8.84 66.77 79.28
CA LEU A 24 9.08 66.66 77.83
C LEU A 24 10.06 65.53 77.51
N ALA A 25 11.11 65.34 78.32
CA ALA A 25 12.03 64.20 78.21
C ALA A 25 11.34 62.86 78.51
N ARG A 26 10.45 62.80 79.52
CA ARG A 26 9.63 61.61 79.81
C ARG A 26 8.66 61.29 78.66
N LEU A 27 8.01 62.30 78.10
CA LEU A 27 7.16 62.14 76.91
C LEU A 27 7.95 61.56 75.73
N ARG A 28 9.16 62.08 75.47
CA ARG A 28 10.07 61.57 74.42
C ARG A 28 10.39 60.08 74.62
N GLY A 29 10.61 59.66 75.87
CA GLY A 29 10.80 58.25 76.23
C GLY A 29 9.58 57.38 75.91
N TYR A 30 8.37 57.81 76.32
CA TYR A 30 7.13 57.09 76.03
C TYR A 30 6.80 57.02 74.53
N ILE A 31 7.07 58.08 73.75
CA ILE A 31 6.94 58.06 72.29
C ILE A 31 7.85 56.96 71.71
N ARG A 32 9.12 56.91 72.11
CA ARG A 32 10.08 55.92 71.61
C ARG A 32 9.68 54.49 71.99
N THR A 33 9.23 54.25 73.22
CA THR A 33 8.76 52.93 73.66
C THR A 33 7.50 52.49 72.92
N TYR A 34 6.51 53.39 72.76
CA TYR A 34 5.29 53.10 72.03
C TYR A 34 5.56 52.78 70.56
N VAL A 35 6.40 53.58 69.88
CA VAL A 35 6.81 53.33 68.49
C VAL A 35 7.61 52.03 68.35
N SER A 36 8.47 51.71 69.32
CA SER A 36 9.23 50.45 69.33
C SER A 36 8.32 49.23 69.49
N LEU A 37 7.34 49.28 70.40
CA LEU A 37 6.35 48.22 70.58
C LEU A 37 5.42 48.08 69.36
N GLU A 38 4.98 49.20 68.77
CA GLU A 38 4.19 49.19 67.54
C GLU A 38 5.00 48.59 66.38
N GLY A 39 6.29 48.93 66.29
CA GLY A 39 7.23 48.36 65.32
C GLY A 39 7.46 46.87 65.50
N ALA A 40 7.67 46.41 66.74
CA ALA A 40 7.81 44.99 67.07
C ALA A 40 6.54 44.20 66.69
N LEU A 41 5.35 44.76 66.97
CA LEU A 41 4.07 44.16 66.57
C LEU A 41 3.90 44.08 65.05
N LEU A 42 4.28 45.13 64.31
CA LEU A 42 4.27 45.10 62.85
C LEU A 42 5.22 44.04 62.29
N LEU A 43 6.41 43.88 62.88
CA LEU A 43 7.37 42.85 62.49
C LEU A 43 6.80 41.44 62.72
N VAL A 44 6.22 41.17 63.90
CA VAL A 44 5.58 39.88 64.20
C VAL A 44 4.43 39.60 63.24
N LEU A 45 3.57 40.59 62.97
CA LEU A 45 2.46 40.45 62.01
C LEU A 45 2.96 40.18 60.60
N TYR A 46 4.02 40.86 60.15
CA TYR A 46 4.58 40.65 58.82
C TYR A 46 5.14 39.24 58.65
N VAL A 47 5.93 38.78 59.63
CA VAL A 47 6.52 37.43 59.60
C VAL A 47 5.43 36.36 59.69
N ALA A 48 4.41 36.55 60.53
CA ALA A 48 3.27 35.65 60.61
C ALA A 48 2.50 35.56 59.28
N LEU A 49 2.21 36.70 58.66
CA LEU A 49 1.52 36.75 57.38
C LEU A 49 2.36 36.09 56.27
N TRP A 50 3.66 36.36 56.25
CA TRP A 50 4.60 35.76 55.29
C TRP A 50 4.62 34.23 55.43
N PHE A 51 4.69 33.70 56.65
CA PHE A 51 4.60 32.27 56.91
C PHE A 51 3.29 31.67 56.38
N TRP A 52 2.13 32.23 56.76
CA TRP A 52 0.84 31.64 56.40
C TRP A 52 0.52 31.75 54.90
N ILE A 53 0.80 32.89 54.28
CA ILE A 53 0.61 33.05 52.83
C ILE A 53 1.59 32.15 52.07
N GLY A 54 2.86 32.12 52.49
CA GLY A 54 3.87 31.27 51.88
C GLY A 54 3.51 29.78 51.99
N LEU A 55 3.04 29.33 53.16
CA LEU A 55 2.62 27.95 53.38
C LEU A 55 1.38 27.61 52.53
N ALA A 56 0.39 28.49 52.48
CA ALA A 56 -0.81 28.29 51.68
C ALA A 56 -0.51 28.24 50.16
N LEU A 57 0.40 29.09 49.68
CA LEU A 57 0.79 29.11 48.28
C LEU A 57 1.71 27.93 47.91
N ASP A 58 2.67 27.55 48.75
CA ASP A 58 3.59 26.44 48.44
C ASP A 58 2.90 25.08 48.67
N TYR A 59 2.51 24.79 49.90
CA TYR A 59 1.90 23.49 50.26
C TYR A 59 0.48 23.33 49.71
N GLY A 60 -0.33 24.40 49.70
CA GLY A 60 -1.69 24.34 49.14
C GLY A 60 -1.69 24.10 47.63
N PHE A 61 -0.77 24.71 46.90
CA PHE A 61 -0.59 24.47 45.46
C PHE A 61 -0.11 23.05 45.19
N PHE A 62 0.85 22.54 45.97
CA PHE A 62 1.24 21.14 45.93
C PHE A 62 0.06 20.19 46.19
N LYS A 63 -0.78 20.47 47.20
CA LYS A 63 -1.91 19.58 47.52
C LYS A 63 -3.04 19.61 46.50
N LEU A 64 -3.27 20.75 45.86
CA LEU A 64 -4.31 20.92 44.84
C LEU A 64 -3.91 20.38 43.47
N PHE A 65 -2.64 20.56 43.07
CA PHE A 65 -2.19 20.27 41.71
C PHE A 65 -1.16 19.11 41.63
N GLY A 66 -0.58 18.69 42.76
CA GLY A 66 0.49 17.68 42.81
C GLY A 66 1.83 18.18 42.25
N ILE A 67 1.94 19.49 41.97
CA ILE A 67 3.13 20.13 41.40
C ILE A 67 3.97 20.71 42.52
N ASP A 68 5.23 20.30 42.61
CA ASP A 68 6.19 20.84 43.58
C ASP A 68 6.99 21.99 42.94
N ILE A 69 6.82 23.20 43.48
CA ILE A 69 7.51 24.43 43.04
C ILE A 69 9.04 24.28 43.09
N VAL A 70 9.59 23.47 44.00
CA VAL A 70 11.04 23.24 44.12
C VAL A 70 11.59 22.46 42.93
N GLN A 71 10.79 21.58 42.33
CA GLN A 71 11.19 20.76 41.17
C GLN A 71 11.04 21.54 39.86
N GLU A 72 10.02 22.40 39.75
CA GLU A 72 9.71 23.15 38.52
C GLU A 72 10.46 24.49 38.41
N TRP A 73 10.70 25.19 39.53
CA TRP A 73 11.28 26.52 39.49
C TRP A 73 12.78 26.53 39.78
N PRO A 74 13.57 27.29 39.00
CA PRO A 74 14.99 27.45 39.26
C PRO A 74 15.21 28.09 40.63
N TRP A 75 16.31 27.71 41.29
CA TRP A 75 16.69 28.21 42.60
C TRP A 75 16.73 29.76 42.66
N THR A 76 17.11 30.41 41.55
CA THR A 76 17.17 31.88 41.44
C THR A 76 15.81 32.57 41.60
N ALA A 77 14.72 31.97 41.10
CA ALA A 77 13.38 32.54 41.25
C ALA A 77 12.95 32.57 42.73
N ARG A 78 13.26 31.50 43.47
CA ARG A 78 13.01 31.40 44.91
C ARG A 78 13.84 32.42 45.70
N LEU A 79 15.12 32.58 45.35
CA LEU A 79 15.99 33.61 45.93
C LEU A 79 15.43 35.03 45.70
N LEU A 80 14.98 35.34 44.48
CA LEU A 80 14.41 36.66 44.17
C LEU A 80 13.15 36.97 44.98
N ILE A 81 12.27 35.99 45.18
CA ILE A 81 11.07 36.15 46.02
C ILE A 81 11.47 36.40 47.47
N LEU A 82 12.42 35.62 47.99
CA LEU A 82 12.96 35.82 49.34
C LEU A 82 13.57 37.22 49.50
N LEU A 83 14.37 37.68 48.52
CA LEU A 83 14.95 39.02 48.51
C LEU A 83 13.86 40.11 48.43
N ALA A 84 12.79 39.90 47.65
CA ALA A 84 11.69 40.86 47.53
C ALA A 84 10.90 40.98 48.84
N VAL A 85 10.56 39.86 49.48
CA VAL A 85 9.82 39.85 50.75
C VAL A 85 10.69 40.38 51.89
N THR A 86 11.97 40.01 51.95
CA THR A 86 12.89 40.58 52.95
C THR A 86 13.15 42.07 52.72
N ALA A 87 13.31 42.54 51.48
CA ALA A 87 13.39 43.96 51.16
C ALA A 87 12.11 44.71 51.54
N GLY A 88 10.93 44.10 51.33
CA GLY A 88 9.64 44.63 51.77
C GLY A 88 9.56 44.79 53.29
N LEU A 89 10.02 43.79 54.05
CA LEU A 89 10.13 43.87 55.51
C LEU A 89 11.09 44.97 55.95
N LEU A 90 12.30 45.03 55.36
CA LEU A 90 13.29 46.07 55.66
C LEU A 90 12.76 47.47 55.36
N THR A 91 12.02 47.63 54.26
CA THR A 91 11.38 48.90 53.89
C THR A 91 10.29 49.27 54.88
N ALA A 92 9.43 48.31 55.28
CA ALA A 92 8.39 48.54 56.27
C ALA A 92 8.98 48.94 57.63
N VAL A 93 10.01 48.25 58.10
CA VAL A 93 10.73 48.57 59.34
C VAL A 93 11.41 49.94 59.24
N SER A 94 12.07 50.22 58.12
CA SER A 94 12.77 51.51 57.91
C SER A 94 11.79 52.69 57.91
N LEU A 95 10.69 52.60 57.14
CA LEU A 95 9.71 53.69 57.02
C LEU A 95 8.82 53.85 58.27
N LYS A 96 8.44 52.76 58.93
CA LYS A 96 7.48 52.80 60.05
C LYS A 96 8.14 52.85 61.43
N VAL A 97 9.36 52.36 61.58
CA VAL A 97 10.04 52.22 62.89
C VAL A 97 11.26 53.13 62.93
N VAL A 98 12.24 52.92 62.05
CA VAL A 98 13.51 53.64 62.07
C VAL A 98 13.32 55.14 61.80
N GLY A 99 12.60 55.50 60.73
CA GLY A 99 12.32 56.90 60.39
C GLY A 99 11.50 57.64 61.46
N ARG A 100 10.74 56.92 62.30
CA ARG A 100 9.99 57.51 63.42
C ARG A 100 10.81 57.61 64.70
N LEU A 101 11.77 56.71 64.92
CA LEU A 101 12.67 56.74 66.07
C LEU A 101 13.79 57.76 65.92
N LEU A 102 14.28 57.97 64.69
CA LEU A 102 15.37 58.89 64.36
C LEU A 102 14.91 60.33 64.13
N ARG A 103 13.60 60.60 64.07
CA ARG A 103 13.09 61.96 63.90
C ARG A 103 13.34 62.78 65.16
N GLU A 104 14.05 63.90 65.01
CA GLU A 104 14.29 64.82 66.12
C GLU A 104 12.98 65.52 66.53
N PHE A 105 12.54 65.26 67.75
CA PHE A 105 11.36 65.91 68.32
C PHE A 105 11.78 67.24 68.95
N ARG A 106 11.60 68.34 68.20
CA ARG A 106 11.83 69.71 68.72
C ARG A 106 10.91 69.95 69.92
N ASP A 107 11.46 70.52 70.98
CA ASP A 107 10.74 70.76 72.25
C ASP A 107 9.47 71.63 72.10
N PRO A 108 9.42 72.68 71.24
CA PRO A 108 8.18 73.42 70.96
C PRO A 108 7.06 72.57 70.34
N ALA A 109 7.40 71.59 69.50
CA ALA A 109 6.41 70.71 68.88
C ALA A 109 5.82 69.71 69.89
N LEU A 110 6.62 69.27 70.87
CA LEU A 110 6.15 68.41 71.96
C LEU A 110 5.26 69.18 72.95
N ALA A 111 5.60 70.44 73.22
CA ALA A 111 4.79 71.36 74.00
C ALA A 111 3.40 71.57 73.37
N LEU A 112 3.34 71.87 72.07
CA LEU A 112 2.09 72.06 71.33
C LEU A 112 1.18 70.81 71.35
N VAL A 113 1.76 69.61 71.27
CA VAL A 113 1.00 68.35 71.31
C VAL A 113 0.36 68.15 72.69
N LEU A 114 1.08 68.45 73.77
CA LEU A 114 0.54 68.38 75.13
C LEU A 114 -0.55 69.43 75.36
N GLU A 115 -0.36 70.66 74.90
CA GLU A 115 -1.37 71.73 74.98
C GLU A 115 -2.66 71.37 74.24
N ARG A 116 -2.54 70.88 73.00
CA ARG A 116 -3.70 70.49 72.18
C ARG A 116 -4.47 69.30 72.77
N ARG A 117 -3.80 68.40 73.49
CA ARG A 117 -4.43 67.23 74.12
C ARG A 117 -5.03 67.55 75.49
N PHE A 118 -4.43 68.49 76.24
CA PHE A 118 -4.89 68.91 77.56
C PHE A 118 -5.16 70.43 77.62
N PRO A 119 -6.07 70.97 76.78
CA PRO A 119 -6.26 72.42 76.62
C PRO A 119 -6.74 73.09 77.91
N LYS A 120 -7.47 72.36 78.77
CA LYS A 120 -7.99 72.87 80.05
C LYS A 120 -6.91 73.09 81.12
N LEU A 121 -5.77 72.40 81.04
CA LEU A 121 -4.71 72.44 82.08
C LEU A 121 -3.54 73.35 81.68
N LEU A 122 -3.21 73.43 80.39
CA LEU A 122 -1.98 74.10 79.92
C LEU A 122 -2.24 75.44 79.19
N GLY A 123 -3.38 75.61 78.51
CA GLY A 123 -3.62 76.79 77.66
C GLY A 123 -2.55 76.96 76.56
N ASP A 124 -2.23 78.21 76.20
CA ASP A 124 -1.18 78.58 75.21
C ASP A 124 0.19 78.90 75.85
N ARG A 125 0.42 78.45 77.09
CA ARG A 125 1.53 78.95 77.93
C ARG A 125 2.79 78.09 77.87
N LEU A 126 2.67 76.80 77.56
CA LEU A 126 3.78 75.85 77.51
C LEU A 126 4.61 76.03 76.23
N ILE A 127 3.98 76.24 75.08
CA ILE A 127 4.72 76.55 73.84
C ILE A 127 5.46 77.88 73.98
N THR A 128 4.77 78.89 74.50
CA THR A 128 5.32 80.22 74.75
C THR A 128 6.50 80.16 75.72
N ALA A 129 6.39 79.38 76.80
CA ALA A 129 7.48 79.17 77.75
C ALA A 129 8.69 78.44 77.14
N VAL A 130 8.48 77.49 76.21
CA VAL A 130 9.57 76.75 75.56
C VAL A 130 10.24 77.57 74.45
N GLU A 131 9.48 78.32 73.66
CA GLU A 131 10.03 79.21 72.61
C GLU A 131 10.79 80.40 73.20
N LEU A 132 10.33 80.96 74.33
CA LEU A 132 10.99 82.07 75.03
C LEU A 132 12.01 81.63 76.09
N SER A 133 12.28 80.32 76.22
CA SER A 133 13.25 79.81 77.22
C SER A 133 14.72 80.21 76.95
N ASP A 134 15.02 80.69 75.74
CA ASP A 134 16.34 81.16 75.33
C ASP A 134 16.45 82.68 75.55
N LEU A 135 16.86 83.08 76.77
CA LEU A 135 16.88 84.47 77.25
C LEU A 135 17.61 85.44 76.31
N GLN A 136 18.69 85.00 75.64
CA GLN A 136 19.44 85.84 74.69
C GLN A 136 18.63 86.20 73.45
N ARG A 137 17.86 85.27 72.89
CA ARG A 137 17.01 85.53 71.72
C ARG A 137 15.76 86.35 72.05
N ALA A 138 15.24 86.20 73.26
CA ALA A 138 14.04 86.92 73.68
C ALA A 138 14.34 88.40 74.05
N GLU A 139 15.53 88.67 74.62
CA GLU A 139 16.00 90.05 74.83
C GLU A 139 16.25 90.79 73.50
N GLU A 140 16.78 90.11 72.48
CA GLU A 140 16.93 90.65 71.12
C GLU A 140 15.59 91.01 70.47
N GLN A 141 14.49 90.37 70.87
CA GLN A 141 13.13 90.63 70.38
C GLN A 141 12.35 91.65 71.25
N GLY A 142 13.00 92.24 72.26
CA GLY A 142 12.44 93.33 73.08
C GLY A 142 11.52 92.90 74.22
N TYR A 143 11.54 91.62 74.60
CA TYR A 143 10.71 91.11 75.70
C TYR A 143 11.35 91.35 77.09
N SER A 144 10.51 91.64 78.09
CA SER A 144 10.93 91.83 79.49
C SER A 144 11.39 90.50 80.12
N PRO A 145 12.62 90.42 80.68
CA PRO A 145 13.12 89.22 81.34
C PRO A 145 12.24 88.75 82.51
N ALA A 146 11.58 89.68 83.21
CA ALA A 146 10.71 89.37 84.34
C ALA A 146 9.39 88.70 83.92
N MET A 147 8.84 89.07 82.76
CA MET A 147 7.61 88.45 82.22
C MET A 147 7.88 87.01 81.74
N ILE A 148 9.02 86.78 81.08
CA ILE A 148 9.43 85.46 80.60
C ILE A 148 9.61 84.49 81.78
N LEU A 149 10.27 84.95 82.85
CA LEU A 149 10.48 84.19 84.08
C LEU A 149 9.18 83.70 84.72
N GLU A 150 8.19 84.58 84.85
CA GLU A 150 6.90 84.23 85.44
C GLU A 150 6.11 83.27 84.54
N THR A 151 6.20 83.45 83.21
CA THR A 151 5.54 82.56 82.22
C THR A 151 6.15 81.15 82.25
N ILE A 152 7.48 81.04 82.36
CA ILE A 152 8.18 79.75 82.51
C ILE A 152 7.80 79.06 83.81
N HIS A 153 7.67 79.82 84.91
CA HIS A 153 7.33 79.27 86.21
C HIS A 153 5.88 78.76 86.29
N GLU A 154 4.92 79.55 85.80
CA GLU A 154 3.51 79.17 85.76
C GLU A 154 3.28 77.95 84.84
N ALA A 155 4.02 77.87 83.73
CA ALA A 155 4.04 76.69 82.87
C ALA A 155 4.64 75.48 83.60
N ALA A 156 5.76 75.63 84.32
CA ALA A 156 6.42 74.52 85.04
C ALA A 156 5.53 73.86 86.10
N GLU A 157 4.75 74.63 86.85
CA GLU A 157 3.90 74.13 87.94
C GLU A 157 2.70 73.33 87.39
N ARG A 158 2.09 73.79 86.29
CA ARG A 158 0.94 73.11 85.68
C ARG A 158 1.32 71.87 84.86
N VAL A 159 2.51 71.88 84.23
CA VAL A 159 3.00 70.72 83.45
C VAL A 159 3.20 69.48 84.32
N GLN A 160 3.58 69.64 85.60
CA GLN A 160 3.75 68.50 86.51
C GLN A 160 2.44 67.74 86.81
N GLN A 161 1.28 68.39 86.63
CA GLN A 161 -0.03 67.79 86.88
C GLN A 161 -0.56 66.99 85.67
N VAL A 162 0.15 66.98 84.54
CA VAL A 162 -0.31 66.35 83.29
C VAL A 162 -0.02 64.84 83.28
N PRO A 163 -1.04 63.97 83.14
CA PRO A 163 -0.84 62.53 83.02
C PRO A 163 -0.34 62.17 81.60
N VAL A 164 0.98 62.24 81.40
CA VAL A 164 1.66 62.03 80.11
C VAL A 164 1.29 60.69 79.43
N GLN A 165 0.96 59.65 80.21
CA GLN A 165 0.59 58.33 79.67
C GLN A 165 -0.77 58.32 78.94
N GLN A 166 -1.72 59.17 79.32
CA GLN A 166 -3.06 59.26 78.71
C GLN A 166 -3.04 60.00 77.36
N ALA A 167 -1.89 60.57 76.98
CA ALA A 167 -1.68 61.15 75.67
C ALA A 167 -1.58 60.09 74.54
N PHE A 168 -1.39 58.80 74.88
CA PHE A 168 -1.22 57.71 73.93
C PHE A 168 -2.40 56.72 73.92
N ASP A 169 -2.77 56.23 72.73
CA ASP A 169 -3.82 55.23 72.54
C ASP A 169 -3.31 53.79 72.75
N TRP A 170 -3.01 53.41 73.99
CA TRP A 170 -2.59 52.05 74.34
C TRP A 170 -3.60 50.96 73.92
N GLY A 171 -4.90 51.29 73.88
CA GLY A 171 -5.95 50.37 73.41
C GLY A 171 -5.82 49.99 71.92
N ARG A 172 -5.19 50.82 71.09
CA ARG A 172 -4.88 50.45 69.69
C ARG A 172 -3.75 49.44 69.62
N LEU A 173 -2.73 49.60 70.48
CA LEU A 173 -1.58 48.70 70.58
C LEU A 173 -1.99 47.32 71.08
N ILE A 174 -2.84 47.26 72.12
CA ILE A 174 -3.35 45.99 72.68
C ILE A 174 -4.18 45.23 71.63
N ARG A 175 -5.08 45.90 70.90
CA ARG A 175 -5.84 45.26 69.81
C ARG A 175 -4.94 44.67 68.74
N ARG A 176 -3.87 45.37 68.35
CA ARG A 176 -2.86 44.84 67.41
C ARG A 176 -2.08 43.66 68.01
N GLY A 177 -1.79 43.71 69.31
CA GLY A 177 -1.22 42.58 70.06
C GLY A 177 -2.10 41.35 70.03
N LEU A 178 -3.42 41.50 70.24
CA LEU A 178 -4.38 40.41 70.15
C LEU A 178 -4.46 39.83 68.73
N VAL A 179 -4.47 40.68 67.70
CA VAL A 179 -4.43 40.21 66.30
C VAL A 179 -3.13 39.46 66.00
N ALA A 180 -1.99 39.96 66.47
CA ALA A 180 -0.70 39.29 66.30
C ALA A 180 -0.67 37.93 67.02
N ALA A 181 -1.17 37.85 68.25
CA ALA A 181 -1.30 36.61 69.01
C ALA A 181 -2.27 35.62 68.34
N ALA A 182 -3.39 36.11 67.80
CA ALA A 182 -4.36 35.29 67.07
C ALA A 182 -3.77 34.72 65.77
N LEU A 183 -3.03 35.53 64.99
CA LEU A 183 -2.40 35.07 63.74
C LEU A 183 -1.18 34.16 63.96
N THR A 184 -0.49 34.28 65.10
CA THR A 184 0.67 33.42 65.42
C THR A 184 0.23 32.18 66.17
N VAL A 185 -0.06 32.32 67.47
CA VAL A 185 -0.40 31.21 68.37
C VAL A 185 -1.79 30.66 68.06
N GLY A 186 -2.79 31.52 67.86
CA GLY A 186 -4.16 31.09 67.60
C GLY A 186 -4.29 30.23 66.34
N LEU A 187 -3.81 30.75 65.20
CA LEU A 187 -3.89 30.05 63.93
C LEU A 187 -3.03 28.78 63.89
N TYR A 188 -1.88 28.77 64.59
CA TYR A 188 -1.05 27.59 64.75
C TYR A 188 -1.78 26.47 65.51
N LEU A 189 -2.45 26.80 66.63
CA LEU A 189 -3.24 25.84 67.40
C LEU A 189 -4.46 25.34 66.62
N VAL A 190 -5.12 26.21 65.86
CA VAL A 190 -6.25 25.82 64.99
C VAL A 190 -5.78 24.88 63.88
N ALA A 191 -4.67 25.18 63.21
CA ALA A 191 -4.12 24.33 62.15
C ALA A 191 -3.66 22.97 62.68
N GLY A 192 -2.96 22.94 63.82
CA GLY A 192 -2.57 21.69 64.48
C GLY A 192 -3.78 20.89 64.99
N GLY A 193 -4.79 21.57 65.56
CA GLY A 193 -6.04 20.96 65.99
C GLY A 193 -6.87 20.38 64.83
N LEU A 194 -6.90 21.07 63.69
CA LEU A 194 -7.55 20.58 62.47
C LEU A 194 -6.85 19.33 61.93
N CYS A 195 -5.51 19.30 61.95
CA CYS A 195 -4.74 18.11 61.57
C CYS A 195 -5.06 16.91 62.46
N LEU A 196 -5.19 17.11 63.79
CA LEU A 196 -5.65 16.06 64.71
C LEU A 196 -7.08 15.59 64.40
N ALA A 197 -8.01 16.52 64.16
CA ALA A 197 -9.40 16.19 63.87
C ALA A 197 -9.54 15.37 62.58
N LEU A 198 -8.83 15.76 61.52
CA LEU A 198 -8.81 15.05 60.24
C LEU A 198 -8.23 13.64 60.36
N ASP A 199 -7.21 13.44 61.20
CA ASP A 199 -6.63 12.11 61.45
C ASP A 199 -7.60 11.23 62.27
N SER A 200 -8.33 11.80 63.24
CA SER A 200 -9.34 11.07 64.03
C SER A 200 -10.54 10.59 63.21
N ALA A 201 -10.97 11.38 62.21
CA ALA A 201 -12.07 11.03 61.32
C ALA A 201 -11.74 9.88 60.35
N ARG A 202 -10.44 9.59 60.14
CA ARG A 202 -9.95 8.57 59.21
C ARG A 202 -9.61 7.22 59.88
N GLN A 203 -10.03 7.00 61.13
CA GLN A 203 -9.73 5.78 61.91
C GLN A 203 -8.22 5.42 61.98
N VAL A 204 -7.32 6.40 61.84
CA VAL A 204 -5.90 6.23 62.14
C VAL A 204 -5.71 6.53 63.63
N HIS A 205 -4.94 5.70 64.34
CA HIS A 205 -4.83 5.71 65.81
C HIS A 205 -4.76 7.13 66.42
N VAL A 206 -5.63 7.41 67.39
CA VAL A 206 -5.74 8.70 68.07
C VAL A 206 -4.51 8.92 68.95
N GLY A 207 -3.61 9.81 68.53
CA GLY A 207 -2.41 10.18 69.27
C GLY A 207 -1.86 11.56 68.86
N ARG A 208 -0.79 12.03 69.53
CA ARG A 208 -0.09 13.32 69.27
C ARG A 208 0.51 13.47 67.84
N THR A 209 0.20 12.56 66.92
CA THR A 209 0.79 12.43 65.58
C THR A 209 0.40 13.56 64.62
N GLY A 210 -0.84 14.06 64.69
CA GLY A 210 -1.31 15.14 63.80
C GLY A 210 -0.53 16.46 63.96
N TYR A 211 -0.14 16.82 65.20
CA TYR A 211 0.73 17.98 65.45
C TYR A 211 2.15 17.75 64.94
N SER A 212 2.68 16.53 65.02
CA SER A 212 4.01 16.18 64.50
C SER A 212 4.07 16.37 62.98
N ARG A 213 3.01 15.97 62.26
CA ARG A 213 2.91 16.15 60.80
C ARG A 213 2.84 17.62 60.41
N PHE A 214 2.04 18.42 61.11
CA PHE A 214 1.98 19.87 60.83
C PHE A 214 3.33 20.55 61.11
N ASN A 215 4.01 20.18 62.19
CA ASN A 215 5.35 20.69 62.50
C ASN A 215 6.37 20.27 61.43
N GLU A 216 6.30 19.03 60.93
CA GLU A 216 7.12 18.57 59.81
C GLU A 216 6.84 19.38 58.54
N THR A 217 5.56 19.64 58.20
CA THR A 217 5.19 20.49 57.06
C THR A 217 5.73 21.92 57.22
N ALA A 218 5.62 22.51 58.41
CA ALA A 218 6.14 23.84 58.69
C ALA A 218 7.69 23.88 58.62
N ALA A 219 8.36 22.84 59.10
CA ALA A 219 9.81 22.70 59.02
C ALA A 219 10.28 22.56 57.57
N ILE A 220 9.61 21.73 56.76
CA ILE A 220 9.89 21.57 55.33
C ILE A 220 9.67 22.90 54.60
N TRP A 221 8.59 23.63 54.91
CA TRP A 221 8.36 24.97 54.35
C TRP A 221 9.51 25.92 54.68
N PHE A 222 9.99 25.92 55.92
CA PHE A 222 11.10 26.76 56.38
C PHE A 222 12.41 26.39 55.67
N GLU A 223 12.74 25.11 55.58
CA GLU A 223 13.90 24.61 54.83
C GLU A 223 13.86 25.03 53.36
N ARG A 224 12.69 24.93 52.72
CA ARG A 224 12.49 25.25 51.31
C ARG A 224 12.50 26.74 50.99
N ASN A 225 11.85 27.56 51.82
CA ASN A 225 11.60 28.97 51.51
C ASN A 225 12.58 29.92 52.20
N ILE A 226 13.10 29.55 53.37
CA ILE A 226 14.05 30.39 54.14
C ILE A 226 15.48 29.88 53.97
N LEU A 227 15.72 28.57 54.12
CA LEU A 227 17.06 27.98 53.92
C LEU A 227 17.36 27.65 52.44
N LEU A 228 16.36 27.76 51.56
CA LEU A 228 16.46 27.47 50.12
C LEU A 228 16.98 26.05 49.80
N GLN A 229 16.73 25.09 50.69
CA GLN A 229 17.07 23.69 50.48
C GLN A 229 16.12 23.06 49.46
N ASN A 230 16.64 22.15 48.63
CA ASN A 230 15.85 21.40 47.64
C ASN A 230 15.17 20.18 48.27
N THR A 231 14.45 20.39 49.38
CA THR A 231 13.65 19.34 50.05
C THR A 231 12.30 19.24 49.37
N ILE A 232 11.96 18.09 48.78
CA ILE A 232 10.67 17.86 48.09
C ILE A 232 9.56 17.64 49.11
N TRP A 233 8.32 18.05 48.80
CA TRP A 233 7.17 17.72 49.63
C TRP A 233 6.95 16.19 49.72
N PRO A 234 6.61 15.67 50.91
CA PRO A 234 6.48 14.24 51.12
C PRO A 234 5.31 13.67 50.32
N ARG A 235 5.61 12.79 49.36
CA ARG A 235 4.62 12.08 48.55
C ARG A 235 4.13 10.81 49.26
N ARG A 236 2.92 10.35 48.95
CA ARG A 236 2.29 9.16 49.56
C ARG A 236 2.57 7.88 48.78
N ALA A 237 2.82 8.00 47.48
CA ALA A 237 3.18 6.90 46.60
C ALA A 237 4.45 7.24 45.80
N GLN A 238 5.14 6.21 45.29
CA GLN A 238 6.26 6.37 44.36
C GLN A 238 6.12 5.31 43.26
N LEU A 239 6.18 5.76 42.01
CA LEU A 239 6.02 4.92 40.82
C LEU A 239 7.30 4.90 39.99
N GLU A 240 7.67 3.73 39.50
CA GLU A 240 8.83 3.48 38.65
C GLU A 240 8.38 2.87 37.31
N LEU A 241 8.93 3.37 36.20
CA LEU A 241 8.62 2.87 34.85
C LEU A 241 9.60 1.74 34.50
N ILE A 242 9.08 0.54 34.20
CA ILE A 242 9.89 -0.63 33.86
C ILE A 242 10.09 -0.68 32.34
N GLY A 243 11.35 -0.86 31.90
CA GLY A 243 11.68 -1.01 30.48
C GLY A 243 11.62 0.28 29.66
N PHE A 244 11.63 1.44 30.32
CA PHE A 244 11.61 2.76 29.67
C PHE A 244 12.76 3.64 30.20
N GLU A 245 14.00 3.27 29.83
CA GLU A 245 15.22 3.93 30.32
C GLU A 245 15.40 5.32 29.68
N GLY A 246 15.14 5.44 28.38
CA GLY A 246 15.30 6.68 27.60
C GLY A 246 14.19 7.72 27.81
N LYS A 247 14.49 9.01 27.59
CA LYS A 247 13.49 10.10 27.66
C LYS A 247 12.45 10.04 26.53
N GLU A 248 12.81 9.43 25.42
CA GLU A 248 12.03 9.34 24.18
C GLU A 248 12.04 7.89 23.68
N LEU A 249 10.87 7.40 23.25
CA LEU A 249 10.71 6.15 22.53
C LEU A 249 10.23 6.46 21.11
N ARG A 250 11.02 6.07 20.11
CA ARG A 250 10.65 6.22 18.69
C ARG A 250 9.98 4.95 18.20
N VAL A 251 8.79 5.08 17.63
CA VAL A 251 8.00 3.95 17.13
C VAL A 251 7.50 4.27 15.73
N GLY A 252 7.47 3.29 14.84
CA GLY A 252 6.86 3.44 13.52
C GLY A 252 5.37 3.80 13.63
N LYS A 253 4.87 4.70 12.78
CA LYS A 253 3.47 5.17 12.80
C LYS A 253 2.42 4.04 12.80
N ASP A 254 2.72 2.91 12.17
CA ASP A 254 1.83 1.74 12.06
C ASP A 254 2.22 0.58 13.00
N ASN A 255 3.27 0.75 13.81
CA ASN A 255 3.69 -0.25 14.78
C ASN A 255 2.96 -0.07 16.11
N LYS A 256 2.57 -1.18 16.74
CA LYS A 256 2.01 -1.17 18.09
C LYS A 256 3.09 -0.78 19.09
N VAL A 257 2.83 0.26 19.88
CA VAL A 257 3.70 0.65 20.99
C VAL A 257 3.69 -0.47 22.04
N PRO A 258 4.85 -0.90 22.56
CA PRO A 258 4.92 -1.90 23.61
C PRO A 258 4.10 -1.46 24.85
N PRO A 259 3.48 -2.40 25.57
CA PRO A 259 2.73 -2.09 26.78
C PRO A 259 3.63 -1.47 27.84
N LEU A 260 3.18 -0.39 28.47
CA LEU A 260 3.86 0.26 29.57
C LEU A 260 3.72 -0.60 30.83
N ARG A 261 4.84 -0.90 31.47
CA ARG A 261 4.87 -1.53 32.80
C ARG A 261 5.31 -0.51 33.84
N VAL A 262 4.58 -0.43 34.93
CA VAL A 262 4.84 0.50 36.04
C VAL A 262 4.87 -0.30 37.33
N ARG A 263 5.74 0.07 38.27
CA ARG A 263 5.84 -0.53 39.60
C ARG A 263 5.60 0.51 40.67
N ALA A 264 4.85 0.16 41.71
CA ALA A 264 4.73 0.98 42.91
C ALA A 264 5.65 0.45 44.01
N LEU A 265 6.44 1.35 44.61
CA LEU A 265 7.34 1.04 45.72
C LEU A 265 6.60 1.18 47.06
N GLU A 266 6.82 0.23 47.97
CA GLU A 266 6.24 0.22 49.31
C GLU A 266 7.24 0.66 50.39
N TYR A 267 8.45 0.12 50.42
CA TYR A 267 9.51 0.49 51.37
C TYR A 267 10.60 1.31 50.68
N VAL A 268 10.80 2.54 51.17
CA VAL A 268 11.80 3.46 50.61
C VAL A 268 12.73 4.00 51.68
N ILE A 269 13.97 4.28 51.28
CA ILE A 269 15.01 4.92 52.09
C ILE A 269 15.47 6.21 51.41
N ALA A 270 15.78 7.23 52.21
CA ALA A 270 16.22 8.52 51.70
C ALA A 270 17.60 8.39 51.03
N ASP A 271 17.71 8.86 49.79
CA ASP A 271 18.95 8.91 49.03
C ASP A 271 18.96 10.15 48.13
N SER A 272 19.94 11.03 48.34
CA SER A 272 20.08 12.28 47.59
C SER A 272 20.51 12.10 46.14
N LYS A 273 20.99 10.91 45.74
CA LYS A 273 21.35 10.60 44.35
C LYS A 273 20.13 10.38 43.46
N TYR A 274 18.99 10.00 44.05
CA TYR A 274 17.77 9.81 43.30
C TYR A 274 17.07 11.15 43.07
N PRO A 275 16.55 11.43 41.85
CA PRO A 275 15.92 12.72 41.53
C PRO A 275 14.77 13.11 42.48
N GLU A 276 14.07 12.11 43.02
CA GLU A 276 12.95 12.28 43.95
C GLU A 276 13.38 12.14 45.43
N GLY A 277 14.67 11.96 45.71
CA GLY A 277 15.23 11.85 47.06
C GLY A 277 14.98 10.52 47.78
N TRP A 278 14.32 9.56 47.14
CA TRP A 278 13.95 8.27 47.70
C TRP A 278 14.32 7.13 46.75
N ARG A 279 14.92 6.07 47.30
CA ARG A 279 15.21 4.83 46.58
C ARG A 279 14.54 3.63 47.27
N PRO A 280 14.35 2.50 46.56
CA PRO A 280 13.89 1.26 47.19
C PRO A 280 14.83 0.87 48.34
N LEU A 281 14.24 0.48 49.48
CA LEU A 281 15.00 -0.03 50.61
C LEU A 281 15.49 -1.45 50.28
N THR A 282 16.80 -1.67 50.33
CA THR A 282 17.39 -2.99 50.07
C THR A 282 17.42 -3.83 51.33
N TRP A 283 17.42 -5.15 51.18
CA TRP A 283 17.58 -6.09 52.29
C TRP A 283 18.96 -5.95 52.96
N GLU A 284 19.97 -5.51 52.20
CA GLU A 284 21.31 -5.24 52.72
C GLU A 284 21.37 -3.94 53.54
N ASP A 285 20.56 -2.92 53.24
CA ASP A 285 20.49 -1.68 54.04
C ASP A 285 20.14 -1.94 55.51
N LEU A 286 19.38 -3.00 55.76
CA LEU A 286 19.03 -3.47 57.11
C LEU A 286 20.26 -3.98 57.87
N THR A 287 21.29 -4.47 57.17
CA THR A 287 22.58 -4.91 57.75
C THR A 287 23.48 -3.72 58.08
N THR A 288 23.49 -2.70 57.21
CA THR A 288 24.32 -1.50 57.32
C THR A 288 23.90 -0.68 58.55
N HIS A 289 22.61 -0.66 58.85
CA HIS A 289 22.04 0.05 60.00
C HIS A 289 21.77 -0.90 61.17
N ARG A 290 22.83 -1.45 61.76
CA ARG A 290 22.81 -2.46 62.85
C ARG A 290 21.96 -2.12 64.09
N GLY A 291 21.46 -0.90 64.23
CA GLY A 291 20.55 -0.46 65.30
C GLY A 291 19.06 -0.49 64.95
N TRP A 292 18.69 -0.81 63.71
CA TRP A 292 17.29 -0.83 63.26
C TRP A 292 16.62 -2.16 63.61
N ILE A 293 17.26 -3.27 63.27
CA ILE A 293 16.80 -4.62 63.61
C ILE A 293 17.74 -5.17 64.69
N THR A 294 17.24 -6.07 65.54
CA THR A 294 17.93 -6.69 66.71
C THR A 294 19.39 -7.08 66.44
N ALA A 295 20.21 -7.22 67.50
CA ALA A 295 21.69 -7.29 67.59
C ALA A 295 22.54 -8.17 66.61
N GLY A 296 22.00 -8.70 65.51
CA GLY A 296 22.71 -9.45 64.46
C GLY A 296 22.21 -9.13 63.04
N PRO A 297 22.84 -9.70 61.98
CA PRO A 297 22.42 -9.46 60.60
C PRO A 297 20.98 -9.97 60.36
N PRO A 298 20.19 -9.32 59.48
CA PRO A 298 18.89 -9.83 59.06
C PRO A 298 19.01 -11.28 58.54
N PRO A 299 18.00 -12.12 58.77
CA PRO A 299 18.03 -13.49 58.28
C PRO A 299 18.16 -13.52 56.76
N ALA A 300 18.94 -14.47 56.25
CA ALA A 300 18.92 -14.76 54.83
C ALA A 300 17.48 -15.21 54.48
N PRO A 301 16.83 -14.58 53.47
CA PRO A 301 15.49 -14.97 53.08
C PRO A 301 15.55 -16.45 52.71
N PRO A 302 14.66 -17.28 53.25
CA PRO A 302 14.81 -18.72 53.14
C PRO A 302 14.51 -19.27 51.73
N PHE A 303 14.19 -18.38 50.79
CA PHE A 303 13.79 -18.63 49.42
C PHE A 303 14.82 -18.06 48.44
N ALA A 304 15.10 -18.79 47.36
CA ALA A 304 16.00 -18.34 46.31
C ALA A 304 15.33 -17.21 45.51
N LEU A 305 15.71 -15.97 45.79
CA LEU A 305 15.28 -14.80 45.04
C LEU A 305 16.38 -14.37 44.10
N THR A 306 16.10 -14.33 42.82
CA THR A 306 16.81 -13.46 41.91
C THR A 306 16.30 -12.03 42.13
N PRO A 307 17.17 -11.07 42.50
CA PRO A 307 16.81 -9.65 42.52
C PRO A 307 16.15 -9.25 41.20
N ARG A 308 15.07 -8.45 41.22
CA ARG A 308 14.45 -7.96 39.98
C ARG A 308 15.35 -6.99 39.24
N ASP A 309 16.22 -6.31 39.97
CA ASP A 309 17.28 -5.46 39.46
C ASP A 309 18.64 -6.00 39.96
N PRO A 310 19.50 -6.50 39.05
CA PRO A 310 20.79 -7.04 39.44
C PRO A 310 21.74 -5.99 40.02
N ASP A 311 21.57 -4.70 39.70
CA ASP A 311 22.45 -3.62 40.14
C ASP A 311 22.09 -3.12 41.56
N LEU A 312 20.80 -3.17 41.93
CA LEU A 312 20.29 -2.76 43.24
C LEU A 312 20.31 -3.88 44.29
N GLY A 313 20.34 -5.14 43.87
CA GLY A 313 20.26 -6.29 44.77
C GLY A 313 18.84 -6.48 45.34
N LEU A 314 18.74 -7.36 46.34
CA LEU A 314 17.44 -7.79 46.86
C LEU A 314 16.75 -6.67 47.65
N THR A 315 15.49 -6.35 47.33
CA THR A 315 14.73 -5.29 48.02
C THR A 315 13.83 -5.80 49.14
N VAL A 316 13.57 -4.96 50.14
CA VAL A 316 12.61 -5.28 51.22
C VAL A 316 11.20 -5.48 50.66
N ASP A 317 10.84 -4.75 49.60
CA ASP A 317 9.58 -4.94 48.85
C ASP A 317 9.46 -6.37 48.31
N GLU A 318 10.49 -6.91 47.67
CA GLU A 318 10.49 -8.27 47.13
C GLU A 318 10.33 -9.32 48.23
N VAL A 319 11.04 -9.14 49.34
CA VAL A 319 10.95 -10.04 50.50
C VAL A 319 9.55 -9.96 51.12
N ALA A 320 8.99 -8.76 51.28
CA ALA A 320 7.65 -8.56 51.82
C ALA A 320 6.55 -9.13 50.91
N LEU A 321 6.65 -8.92 49.59
CA LEU A 321 5.72 -9.46 48.60
C LEU A 321 5.70 -10.99 48.61
N ARG A 322 6.86 -11.63 48.74
CA ARG A 322 6.92 -13.09 48.86
C ARG A 322 6.40 -13.58 50.21
N ASN A 323 6.77 -12.92 51.30
CA ASN A 323 6.32 -13.28 52.65
C ASN A 323 4.79 -13.19 52.78
N ARG A 324 4.15 -12.22 52.10
CA ARG A 324 2.68 -12.07 52.07
C ARG A 324 1.94 -13.32 51.56
N LYS A 325 2.55 -14.15 50.73
CA LYS A 325 1.93 -15.39 50.22
C LYS A 325 1.80 -16.46 51.30
N PHE A 326 2.68 -16.45 52.30
CA PHE A 326 2.69 -17.41 53.40
C PHE A 326 3.36 -16.80 54.65
N GLN A 327 2.59 -16.03 55.43
CA GLN A 327 3.08 -15.33 56.62
C GLN A 327 3.07 -16.26 57.84
N VAL A 328 4.19 -16.92 58.10
CA VAL A 328 4.38 -17.72 59.31
C VAL A 328 4.86 -16.82 60.44
N ARG A 329 4.36 -17.05 61.66
CA ARG A 329 4.73 -16.35 62.90
C ARG A 329 4.99 -17.36 64.01
N THR A 330 5.79 -16.98 65.00
CA THR A 330 6.02 -17.78 66.21
C THR A 330 5.31 -17.18 67.41
N LEU A 331 4.48 -17.96 68.11
CA LEU A 331 3.79 -17.52 69.32
C LEU A 331 4.64 -17.78 70.57
N PRO A 332 4.54 -16.93 71.61
CA PRO A 332 5.17 -17.18 72.90
C PRO A 332 4.52 -18.40 73.58
N THR A 333 5.34 -19.33 74.05
CA THR A 333 4.99 -20.68 74.52
C THR A 333 4.18 -20.73 75.84
N SER A 334 3.50 -19.64 76.24
CA SER A 334 2.72 -19.56 77.48
C SER A 334 1.30 -20.14 77.38
N ASP A 335 0.74 -20.24 76.16
CA ASP A 335 -0.62 -20.74 75.90
C ASP A 335 -0.61 -22.08 75.13
N GLY A 336 0.00 -23.09 75.75
CA GLY A 336 -0.46 -24.47 75.63
C GLY A 336 -0.14 -25.28 74.37
N PHE A 337 -0.43 -24.85 73.13
CA PHE A 337 -0.56 -25.86 72.05
C PHE A 337 -0.12 -25.46 70.62
N SER A 338 0.47 -24.29 70.34
CA SER A 338 1.04 -24.04 69.00
C SER A 338 2.23 -23.06 68.97
N HIS A 339 3.36 -23.50 68.42
CA HIS A 339 4.56 -22.68 68.19
C HIS A 339 4.44 -21.84 66.92
N TRP A 340 3.94 -22.42 65.81
CA TRP A 340 3.77 -21.70 64.54
C TRP A 340 2.32 -21.31 64.29
N ALA A 341 2.12 -20.06 63.87
CA ALA A 341 0.84 -19.50 63.48
C ALA A 341 0.90 -18.91 62.08
N VAL A 342 -0.24 -18.83 61.42
CA VAL A 342 -0.42 -18.14 60.13
C VAL A 342 -1.51 -17.10 60.26
N THR A 343 -1.34 -15.97 59.57
CA THR A 343 -2.39 -14.93 59.51
C THR A 343 -3.45 -15.34 58.49
N ASP A 344 -4.70 -15.55 58.94
CA ASP A 344 -5.81 -15.93 58.07
C ASP A 344 -6.84 -14.79 57.94
N PRO A 345 -7.03 -14.24 56.72
CA PRO A 345 -8.01 -13.18 56.48
C PRO A 345 -9.45 -13.58 56.83
N ALA A 346 -9.81 -14.86 56.74
CA ALA A 346 -11.17 -15.34 56.98
C ALA A 346 -11.55 -15.34 58.47
N VAL A 347 -10.56 -15.53 59.34
CA VAL A 347 -10.74 -15.55 60.81
C VAL A 347 -10.48 -14.17 61.43
N GLY A 348 -9.91 -13.23 60.65
CA GLY A 348 -9.64 -11.87 61.12
C GLY A 348 -8.54 -11.81 62.19
N GLY A 349 -7.60 -12.75 62.17
CA GLY A 349 -6.56 -12.88 63.19
C GLY A 349 -5.50 -13.94 62.87
N GLU A 350 -4.63 -14.20 63.84
CA GLU A 350 -3.65 -15.28 63.80
C GLU A 350 -4.34 -16.59 64.18
N ARG A 351 -4.10 -17.67 63.41
CA ARG A 351 -4.54 -19.02 63.74
C ARG A 351 -3.36 -19.98 63.78
N PRO A 352 -3.46 -21.10 64.50
CA PRO A 352 -2.45 -22.16 64.47
C PRO A 352 -2.18 -22.62 63.03
N LEU A 353 -0.91 -22.90 62.72
CA LEU A 353 -0.51 -23.41 61.42
C LEU A 353 -0.92 -24.88 61.29
N LEU A 354 -1.76 -25.21 60.30
CA LEU A 354 -2.22 -26.58 60.07
C LEU A 354 -1.24 -27.34 59.17
N TRP A 355 -1.15 -28.65 59.34
CA TRP A 355 -0.32 -29.48 58.47
C TRP A 355 -0.76 -29.42 57.00
N ALA A 356 -2.06 -29.25 56.74
CA ALA A 356 -2.62 -29.09 55.41
C ALA A 356 -2.23 -27.77 54.71
N ASP A 357 -1.79 -26.75 55.48
CA ASP A 357 -1.33 -25.49 54.92
C ASP A 357 0.07 -25.58 54.31
N LEU A 358 0.82 -26.63 54.65
CA LEU A 358 2.14 -26.92 54.09
C LEU A 358 1.96 -27.54 52.70
N THR A 359 1.93 -26.71 51.67
CA THR A 359 1.96 -27.18 50.27
C THR A 359 3.35 -26.96 49.67
N PRO A 360 3.78 -27.79 48.69
CA PRO A 360 5.03 -27.55 47.98
C PRO A 360 5.12 -26.15 47.36
N GLU A 361 3.98 -25.58 46.94
CA GLU A 361 3.90 -24.23 46.39
C GLU A 361 4.18 -23.13 47.43
N ARG A 362 3.70 -23.31 48.67
CA ARG A 362 3.95 -22.38 49.80
C ARG A 362 5.35 -22.55 50.40
N LEU A 363 5.98 -23.70 50.20
CA LEU A 363 7.33 -24.04 50.68
C LEU A 363 8.40 -24.02 49.56
N ASP A 364 8.11 -23.41 48.41
CA ASP A 364 9.04 -23.25 47.28
C ASP A 364 9.66 -24.55 46.75
N GLY A 365 8.84 -25.59 46.57
CA GLY A 365 9.24 -26.88 46.01
C GLY A 365 9.67 -27.92 47.04
N LEU A 366 9.75 -27.56 48.33
CA LEU A 366 9.95 -28.52 49.41
C LEU A 366 8.66 -29.33 49.62
N THR A 367 8.77 -30.66 49.54
CA THR A 367 7.63 -31.55 49.79
C THR A 367 7.56 -31.88 51.28
N PRO A 368 6.46 -31.57 51.98
CA PRO A 368 6.31 -31.98 53.37
C PRO A 368 6.19 -33.51 53.44
N PRO A 369 6.67 -34.15 54.51
CA PRO A 369 6.53 -35.59 54.69
C PRO A 369 5.05 -36.00 54.72
N LYS A 370 4.72 -37.18 54.16
CA LYS A 370 3.34 -37.70 54.18
C LYS A 370 2.91 -37.96 55.63
N ALA A 371 1.84 -37.30 56.07
CA ALA A 371 1.23 -37.59 57.36
C ALA A 371 0.71 -39.05 57.36
N PRO A 372 1.07 -39.89 58.35
CA PRO A 372 0.52 -41.24 58.47
C PRO A 372 -0.99 -41.17 58.76
N ALA A 373 -1.78 -42.04 58.13
CA ALA A 373 -3.25 -42.08 58.28
C ALA A 373 -3.76 -42.41 59.72
N ALA A 374 -2.86 -42.62 60.67
CA ALA A 374 -3.17 -43.09 62.03
C ALA A 374 -3.08 -42.00 63.12
N TRP A 375 -2.76 -40.75 62.79
CA TRP A 375 -2.63 -39.67 63.78
C TRP A 375 -3.99 -39.05 64.14
N LYS A 376 -4.27 -38.99 65.46
CA LYS A 376 -5.50 -38.40 66.01
C LYS A 376 -5.35 -36.89 66.15
N VAL A 377 -6.37 -36.17 65.71
CA VAL A 377 -6.54 -34.73 65.92
C VAL A 377 -6.67 -34.49 67.44
N SER A 378 -5.90 -33.55 68.00
CA SER A 378 -5.96 -33.19 69.43
C SER A 378 -7.25 -32.44 69.77
N ASP A 379 -7.80 -31.69 68.82
CA ASP A 379 -9.10 -31.00 68.88
C ASP A 379 -9.83 -31.04 67.53
N ASP A 380 -10.94 -31.79 67.44
CA ASP A 380 -11.75 -31.97 66.21
C ASP A 380 -12.26 -30.64 65.61
N SER A 381 -12.25 -29.55 66.38
CA SER A 381 -12.69 -28.23 65.92
C SER A 381 -11.64 -27.43 65.15
N VAL A 382 -10.34 -27.74 65.28
CA VAL A 382 -9.23 -26.96 64.70
C VAL A 382 -8.48 -27.72 63.59
N GLY A 383 -8.43 -29.06 63.67
CA GLY A 383 -7.68 -29.91 62.72
C GLY A 383 -6.22 -30.16 63.14
N LEU A 384 -5.48 -30.96 62.36
CA LEU A 384 -4.10 -31.37 62.69
C LEU A 384 -3.11 -30.20 62.55
N THR A 385 -2.58 -29.70 63.67
CA THR A 385 -1.58 -28.61 63.66
C THR A 385 -0.19 -29.14 63.32
N VAL A 386 0.70 -28.24 62.88
CA VAL A 386 2.12 -28.59 62.66
C VAL A 386 2.79 -29.02 63.96
N ASP A 387 2.39 -28.44 65.08
CA ASP A 387 2.96 -28.75 66.39
C ASP A 387 2.54 -30.14 66.89
N ASP A 388 1.28 -30.55 66.69
CA ASP A 388 0.82 -31.92 67.00
C ASP A 388 1.63 -32.98 66.21
N VAL A 389 1.96 -32.67 64.95
CA VAL A 389 2.77 -33.52 64.08
C VAL A 389 4.21 -33.60 64.56
N VAL A 390 4.79 -32.48 64.99
CA VAL A 390 6.16 -32.42 65.53
C VAL A 390 6.24 -33.19 66.85
N GLU A 391 5.29 -33.02 67.76
CA GLU A 391 5.22 -33.75 69.03
C GLU A 391 5.07 -35.26 68.80
N ALA A 392 4.21 -35.66 67.86
CA ALA A 392 4.02 -37.06 67.48
C ALA A 392 5.25 -37.69 66.78
N LEU A 393 6.02 -36.90 66.03
CA LEU A 393 7.30 -37.29 65.41
C LEU A 393 8.40 -37.50 66.46
N VAL A 394 8.46 -36.64 67.48
CA VAL A 394 9.41 -36.72 68.60
C VAL A 394 9.07 -37.90 69.52
N ALA A 395 7.78 -38.21 69.74
CA ALA A 395 7.34 -39.29 70.62
C ALA A 395 7.52 -40.72 70.04
N ASN A 396 7.62 -40.89 68.72
CA ASN A 396 7.59 -42.22 68.07
C ASN A 396 8.96 -42.81 67.65
N VAL A 397 10.10 -42.14 67.87
CA VAL A 397 11.40 -42.66 67.44
C VAL A 397 12.51 -42.35 68.45
N ALA A 398 13.21 -43.39 68.92
CA ALA A 398 14.49 -43.31 69.64
C ALA A 398 15.66 -42.93 68.72
N GLY A 399 15.45 -42.00 67.79
CA GLY A 399 16.39 -41.63 66.73
C GLY A 399 15.87 -40.39 66.03
N GLU A 400 16.78 -39.47 65.72
CA GLU A 400 16.50 -38.10 65.28
C GLU A 400 15.37 -37.97 64.25
N PRO A 401 14.55 -36.90 64.31
CA PRO A 401 13.57 -36.60 63.27
C PRO A 401 14.24 -36.67 61.89
N GLY A 402 13.64 -37.42 60.96
CA GLY A 402 14.21 -37.65 59.62
C GLY A 402 14.63 -36.33 58.96
N ALA A 403 15.77 -36.34 58.28
CA ALA A 403 16.43 -35.13 57.74
C ALA A 403 15.48 -34.18 56.98
N ASP A 404 14.47 -34.72 56.30
CA ASP A 404 13.48 -33.95 55.53
C ASP A 404 12.53 -33.12 56.41
N ALA A 405 12.14 -33.60 57.60
CA ALA A 405 11.28 -32.86 58.52
C ALA A 405 12.02 -31.68 59.15
N ASN A 406 13.29 -31.87 59.56
CA ASN A 406 14.13 -30.79 60.09
C ASN A 406 14.38 -29.67 59.08
N VAL A 407 14.47 -30.00 57.78
CA VAL A 407 14.56 -29.01 56.71
C VAL A 407 13.28 -28.18 56.60
N VAL A 408 12.10 -28.79 56.74
CA VAL A 408 10.81 -28.06 56.73
C VAL A 408 10.63 -27.20 57.99
N LEU A 409 10.99 -27.70 59.17
CA LEU A 409 10.88 -26.92 60.42
C LEU A 409 11.84 -25.73 60.44
N SER A 410 13.10 -25.95 60.08
CA SER A 410 14.06 -24.84 59.94
C SER A 410 13.66 -23.83 58.86
N ARG A 411 12.91 -24.26 57.83
CA ARG A 411 12.32 -23.38 56.82
C ARG A 411 11.21 -22.51 57.40
N LEU A 412 10.33 -23.09 58.23
CA LEU A 412 9.25 -22.37 58.94
C LEU A 412 9.82 -21.36 59.94
N ASP A 413 10.87 -21.73 60.69
CA ASP A 413 11.55 -20.81 61.61
C ASP A 413 12.17 -19.61 60.90
N ARG A 414 12.82 -19.84 59.75
CA ARG A 414 13.35 -18.74 58.94
C ARG A 414 12.24 -17.85 58.38
N LEU A 415 11.10 -18.42 57.96
CA LEU A 415 9.95 -17.63 57.50
C LEU A 415 9.36 -16.78 58.65
N ALA A 416 9.23 -17.36 59.85
CA ALA A 416 8.80 -16.63 61.03
C ALA A 416 9.76 -15.50 61.42
N LEU A 417 11.08 -15.74 61.29
CA LEU A 417 12.10 -14.73 61.55
C LEU A 417 12.07 -13.60 60.51
N VAL A 418 11.80 -13.90 59.23
CA VAL A 418 11.58 -12.89 58.18
C VAL A 418 10.32 -12.08 58.47
N SER A 419 9.19 -12.71 58.82
CA SER A 419 7.97 -12.02 59.25
C SER A 419 8.22 -11.07 60.42
N ALA A 420 8.90 -11.55 61.48
CA ALA A 420 9.23 -10.75 62.65
C ALA A 420 10.19 -9.59 62.31
N THR A 421 11.09 -9.78 61.33
CA THR A 421 11.96 -8.72 60.82
C THR A 421 11.15 -7.66 60.07
N LEU A 422 10.22 -8.07 59.20
CA LEU A 422 9.33 -7.16 58.50
C LEU A 422 8.41 -6.39 59.46
N ASP A 423 7.89 -7.03 60.52
CA ASP A 423 7.10 -6.36 61.55
C ASP A 423 7.91 -5.27 62.29
N LYS A 424 9.21 -5.53 62.56
CA LYS A 424 10.12 -4.52 63.12
C LYS A 424 10.38 -3.37 62.14
N VAL A 425 10.58 -3.69 60.86
CA VAL A 425 10.74 -2.71 59.78
C VAL A 425 9.49 -1.82 59.67
N ASP A 426 8.30 -2.41 59.78
CA ASP A 426 7.02 -1.70 59.83
C ASP A 426 6.91 -0.80 61.07
N ALA A 427 7.26 -1.32 62.25
CA ALA A 427 7.28 -0.55 63.48
C ALA A 427 8.29 0.61 63.44
N LEU A 428 9.41 0.45 62.75
CA LEU A 428 10.38 1.52 62.52
C LEU A 428 9.84 2.58 61.57
N ALA A 429 9.26 2.16 60.43
CA ALA A 429 8.67 3.08 59.46
C ALA A 429 7.51 3.88 60.06
N ALA A 430 6.83 3.36 61.08
CA ALA A 430 5.77 4.05 61.81
C ALA A 430 6.28 5.12 62.80
N LYS A 431 7.57 5.12 63.17
CA LYS A 431 8.13 6.12 64.11
C LYS A 431 8.23 7.50 63.44
N PRO A 432 7.74 8.59 64.09
CA PRO A 432 7.88 9.94 63.55
C PRO A 432 9.33 10.37 63.29
N SER A 433 10.30 9.88 64.07
CA SER A 433 11.72 10.18 63.89
C SER A 433 12.32 9.57 62.62
N MET A 434 11.68 8.54 62.04
CA MET A 434 12.15 7.86 60.83
C MET A 434 11.56 8.47 59.55
N SER A 435 10.62 9.42 59.67
CA SER A 435 9.91 9.99 58.52
C SER A 435 10.81 10.59 57.44
N ARG A 436 12.04 10.97 57.78
CA ARG A 436 13.03 11.56 56.86
C ARG A 436 14.13 10.60 56.41
N THR A 437 14.17 9.39 56.97
CA THR A 437 15.20 8.38 56.66
C THR A 437 14.60 7.15 55.98
N MET A 438 13.48 6.64 56.49
CA MET A 438 12.80 5.45 55.98
C MET A 438 11.28 5.63 56.03
N ARG A 439 10.59 5.25 54.95
CA ARG A 439 9.13 5.34 54.88
C ARG A 439 8.49 4.10 54.29
N LYS A 440 7.28 3.83 54.77
CA LYS A 440 6.32 2.94 54.13
C LYS A 440 5.32 3.78 53.34
N LEU A 441 5.35 3.66 52.02
CA LEU A 441 4.47 4.36 51.09
C LEU A 441 3.18 3.56 50.87
N THR A 442 2.12 4.27 50.47
CA THR A 442 0.87 3.66 50.05
C THR A 442 1.02 3.11 48.64
N VAL A 443 0.72 1.83 48.47
CA VAL A 443 0.60 1.20 47.14
C VAL A 443 -0.81 1.47 46.61
N PRO A 444 -0.99 2.28 45.56
CA PRO A 444 -2.32 2.63 45.05
C PRO A 444 -3.02 1.43 44.39
N ASP A 445 -4.33 1.27 44.57
CA ASP A 445 -5.08 0.20 43.90
C ASP A 445 -5.26 0.49 42.39
N ILE A 446 -5.34 1.77 42.03
CA ILE A 446 -5.55 2.27 40.67
C ILE A 446 -4.55 3.39 40.40
N ILE A 447 -3.88 3.34 39.24
CA ILE A 447 -3.08 4.43 38.72
C ILE A 447 -3.57 4.85 37.33
N TYR A 448 -3.24 6.05 36.89
CA TYR A 448 -3.72 6.63 35.64
C TYR A 448 -2.56 6.90 34.69
N LEU A 449 -2.58 6.28 33.51
CA LEU A 449 -1.73 6.65 32.38
C LEU A 449 -2.37 7.84 31.65
N LYS A 450 -1.74 9.01 31.70
CA LYS A 450 -2.16 10.21 30.97
C LYS A 450 -1.24 10.40 29.77
N CYS A 451 -1.79 10.40 28.56
CA CYS A 451 -1.08 10.74 27.34
C CYS A 451 -1.70 11.99 26.71
N THR A 452 -0.86 12.93 26.30
CA THR A 452 -1.25 14.21 25.72
C THR A 452 -0.42 14.47 24.46
N GLY A 453 -1.07 14.66 23.32
CA GLY A 453 -0.53 15.18 22.06
C GLY A 453 -1.26 16.46 21.65
N ASP A 454 -1.05 16.92 20.42
CA ASP A 454 -1.67 18.14 19.90
C ASP A 454 -3.20 18.01 19.76
N LYS A 455 -3.68 16.83 19.40
CA LYS A 455 -5.11 16.50 19.21
C LYS A 455 -5.58 15.33 20.07
N THR A 456 -4.65 14.59 20.68
CA THR A 456 -4.91 13.35 21.41
C THR A 456 -4.80 13.58 22.91
N TYR A 457 -5.86 13.32 23.66
CA TYR A 457 -5.81 13.19 25.12
C TYR A 457 -6.36 11.82 25.51
N LEU A 458 -5.51 10.99 26.11
CA LEU A 458 -5.86 9.65 26.56
C LEU A 458 -5.60 9.55 28.06
N ARG A 459 -6.60 9.07 28.81
CA ARG A 459 -6.46 8.75 30.22
C ARG A 459 -6.92 7.31 30.47
N ASN A 460 -5.97 6.41 30.66
CA ASN A 460 -6.23 5.00 30.90
C ASN A 460 -6.06 4.65 32.38
N GLU A 461 -7.04 3.97 32.96
CA GLU A 461 -6.93 3.41 34.31
C GLU A 461 -6.16 2.10 34.26
N MET A 462 -5.13 1.96 35.09
CA MET A 462 -4.36 0.74 35.27
C MET A 462 -4.61 0.24 36.70
N ARG A 463 -5.08 -1.01 36.81
CA ARG A 463 -5.32 -1.66 38.10
C ARG A 463 -4.07 -2.41 38.53
N LYS A 464 -3.88 -2.47 39.84
CA LYS A 464 -2.80 -3.24 40.45
C LYS A 464 -2.90 -4.71 40.04
N THR A 465 -1.80 -5.23 39.49
CA THR A 465 -1.64 -6.64 39.11
C THR A 465 -0.86 -7.36 40.22
N GLN A 466 -0.38 -8.58 39.98
CA GLN A 466 0.55 -9.24 40.91
C GLN A 466 1.81 -8.38 41.11
N ASP A 467 2.43 -8.51 42.27
CA ASP A 467 3.76 -7.94 42.56
C ASP A 467 3.87 -6.39 42.60
N ASN A 468 2.78 -5.69 42.89
CA ASN A 468 2.70 -4.21 42.86
C ASN A 468 3.02 -3.60 41.49
N GLU A 469 2.80 -4.35 40.41
CA GLU A 469 2.99 -3.89 39.03
C GLU A 469 1.66 -3.57 38.34
N TYR A 470 1.73 -2.69 37.36
CA TYR A 470 0.60 -2.20 36.57
C TYR A 470 1.02 -2.28 35.10
N THR A 471 0.11 -2.76 34.25
CA THR A 471 0.33 -2.80 32.80
C THR A 471 -0.70 -1.94 32.11
N GLY A 472 -0.25 -1.03 31.24
CA GLY A 472 -1.10 -0.14 30.47
C GLY A 472 -0.74 -0.13 29.00
N ASN A 473 -1.74 0.04 28.14
CA ASN A 473 -1.53 0.16 26.70
C ASN A 473 -1.72 1.63 26.29
N PHE A 474 -0.95 2.05 25.28
CA PHE A 474 -1.05 3.39 24.68
C PHE A 474 -2.17 3.50 23.62
N GLY A 475 -2.82 2.39 23.27
CA GLY A 475 -3.77 2.32 22.16
C GLY A 475 -3.10 2.55 20.80
N ASP A 476 -3.91 2.82 19.77
CA ASP A 476 -3.42 3.17 18.43
C ASP A 476 -3.13 4.67 18.36
N LEU A 477 -1.87 5.05 18.61
CA LEU A 477 -1.43 6.44 18.54
C LEU A 477 -1.30 6.88 17.08
N LYS A 478 -1.90 8.03 16.72
CA LYS A 478 -1.82 8.62 15.38
C LYS A 478 -0.83 9.76 15.25
N GLU A 479 -0.38 10.31 16.37
CA GLU A 479 0.59 11.39 16.48
C GLU A 479 1.58 11.13 17.62
N SER A 480 2.69 11.86 17.64
CA SER A 480 3.65 11.83 18.75
C SER A 480 2.99 12.41 20.02
N VAL A 481 3.20 11.74 21.16
CA VAL A 481 2.54 12.10 22.43
C VAL A 481 3.55 12.16 23.57
N VAL A 482 3.24 12.99 24.56
CA VAL A 482 3.89 12.96 25.88
C VAL A 482 3.02 12.17 26.83
N PHE A 483 3.63 11.34 27.69
CA PHE A 483 2.88 10.63 28.72
C PHE A 483 3.46 10.78 30.11
N THR A 484 2.58 10.68 31.11
CA THR A 484 2.88 10.61 32.54
C THR A 484 1.98 9.58 33.20
N VAL A 485 2.46 8.97 34.28
CA VAL A 485 1.67 8.06 35.11
C VAL A 485 1.42 8.72 36.45
N GLN A 486 0.15 8.74 36.87
CA GLN A 486 -0.29 9.30 38.13
C GLN A 486 -0.76 8.21 39.09
N GLY A 487 -0.27 8.19 40.32
CA GLY A 487 -0.81 7.39 41.42
C GLY A 487 -0.84 8.22 42.70
N GLU A 488 -1.99 8.30 43.37
CA GLU A 488 -2.21 9.22 44.51
C GLU A 488 -1.80 10.66 44.16
N ASP A 489 -0.80 11.20 44.88
CA ASP A 489 -0.20 12.52 44.71
C ASP A 489 1.13 12.49 43.94
N TYR A 490 1.51 11.33 43.38
CA TYR A 490 2.74 11.15 42.61
C TYR A 490 2.48 11.18 41.10
N TYR A 491 3.34 11.90 40.38
CA TYR A 491 3.43 11.90 38.92
C TYR A 491 4.83 11.47 38.48
N THR A 492 4.92 10.55 37.52
CA THR A 492 6.20 10.22 36.89
C THR A 492 6.69 11.37 36.01
N PRO A 493 8.02 11.50 35.79
CA PRO A 493 8.56 12.45 34.81
C PRO A 493 7.93 12.29 33.42
N ARG A 494 7.78 13.39 32.69
CA ARG A 494 7.24 13.38 31.31
C ARG A 494 8.17 12.58 30.39
N ARG A 495 7.61 11.65 29.63
CA ARG A 495 8.30 10.85 28.61
C ARG A 495 7.64 11.03 27.24
N TYR A 496 8.41 10.89 26.17
CA TYR A 496 7.96 11.14 24.80
C TYR A 496 7.82 9.83 24.02
N ILE A 497 6.75 9.72 23.23
CA ILE A 497 6.61 8.69 22.19
C ILE A 497 6.55 9.43 20.85
N THR A 498 7.58 9.26 20.02
CA THR A 498 7.67 9.92 18.72
C THR A 498 7.30 8.93 17.63
N LEU A 499 6.25 9.25 16.86
CA LEU A 499 5.86 8.44 15.71
C LEU A 499 6.68 8.82 14.49
N VAL A 500 7.43 7.84 13.98
CA VAL A 500 8.29 8.00 12.81
C VAL A 500 7.60 7.35 11.60
N PRO A 501 7.50 8.01 10.43
CA PRO A 501 6.92 7.40 9.23
C PRO A 501 7.77 6.21 8.76
N ALA A 502 7.15 5.19 8.16
CA ALA A 502 7.88 4.08 7.56
C ALA A 502 8.78 4.57 6.40
N PRO A 503 9.95 3.95 6.20
CA PRO A 503 10.80 4.29 5.06
C PRO A 503 10.05 3.99 3.76
N SER A 504 10.20 4.87 2.77
CA SER A 504 9.59 4.74 1.45
C SER A 504 10.66 4.81 0.36
N LEU A 505 10.33 4.31 -0.84
CA LEU A 505 11.22 4.42 -1.99
C LEU A 505 10.95 5.74 -2.72
N ILE A 506 12.00 6.51 -2.98
CA ILE A 506 11.98 7.71 -3.83
C ILE A 506 11.90 7.31 -5.30
N SER A 507 12.68 6.31 -5.70
CA SER A 507 12.75 5.81 -7.07
C SER A 507 13.06 4.33 -7.09
N LEU A 508 12.54 3.62 -8.09
CA LEU A 508 12.88 2.23 -8.38
C LEU A 508 13.31 2.18 -9.86
N GLY A 509 14.60 2.38 -10.08
CA GLY A 509 15.20 2.33 -11.40
C GLY A 509 15.36 0.89 -11.89
N VAL A 510 14.97 0.67 -13.14
CA VAL A 510 15.04 -0.61 -13.83
C VAL A 510 15.92 -0.43 -15.05
N GLN A 511 17.02 -1.16 -15.08
CA GLN A 511 17.90 -1.25 -16.23
C GLN A 511 17.72 -2.64 -16.86
N GLU A 512 17.32 -2.67 -18.13
CA GLU A 512 16.99 -3.88 -18.87
C GLU A 512 18.07 -4.18 -19.91
N SER A 513 18.49 -5.43 -20.03
CA SER A 513 19.31 -5.90 -21.15
C SER A 513 18.58 -7.04 -21.88
N ARG A 514 17.97 -6.71 -23.01
CA ARG A 514 17.07 -7.62 -23.76
C ARG A 514 17.83 -8.43 -24.80
N PRO A 515 17.36 -9.63 -25.20
CA PRO A 515 18.00 -10.43 -26.24
C PRO A 515 18.26 -9.64 -27.53
N ALA A 516 19.43 -9.85 -28.15
CA ALA A 516 19.86 -9.08 -29.31
C ALA A 516 19.11 -9.43 -30.60
N TYR A 517 18.67 -10.68 -30.76
CA TYR A 517 17.99 -11.14 -31.98
C TYR A 517 16.70 -10.37 -32.26
N LEU A 518 16.05 -9.82 -31.23
CA LEU A 518 14.86 -8.97 -31.34
C LEU A 518 15.07 -7.64 -32.09
N PHE A 519 16.30 -7.13 -32.15
CA PHE A 519 16.60 -5.78 -32.67
C PHE A 519 17.58 -5.78 -33.85
N TYR A 520 18.20 -6.93 -34.12
CA TYR A 520 19.32 -7.04 -35.06
C TYR A 520 19.10 -8.22 -35.99
N ARG A 521 19.18 -7.94 -37.29
CA ARG A 521 19.30 -8.97 -38.32
C ARG A 521 20.74 -8.97 -38.86
N PRO A 522 21.46 -10.11 -38.80
CA PRO A 522 22.81 -10.19 -39.34
C PRO A 522 22.77 -10.15 -40.88
N ASP A 523 23.76 -9.47 -41.49
CA ASP A 523 23.97 -9.42 -42.95
C ASP A 523 24.44 -10.78 -43.52
N GLU A 524 24.39 -10.99 -44.85
CA GLU A 524 24.64 -12.26 -45.58
C GLU A 524 25.94 -13.00 -45.19
N ARG A 525 26.92 -12.31 -44.59
CA ARG A 525 28.21 -12.87 -44.14
C ARG A 525 28.19 -13.44 -42.71
N THR A 526 27.12 -13.21 -41.95
CA THR A 526 27.00 -13.52 -40.51
C THR A 526 25.72 -14.34 -40.28
N SER A 527 25.75 -15.29 -39.34
CA SER A 527 24.60 -16.17 -39.10
C SER A 527 23.80 -15.70 -37.88
N LEU A 528 22.51 -16.06 -37.80
CA LEU A 528 21.66 -15.85 -36.61
C LEU A 528 22.30 -16.42 -35.33
N ALA A 529 23.14 -17.45 -35.45
CA ALA A 529 23.86 -18.04 -34.32
C ALA A 529 24.83 -17.06 -33.62
N ASP A 530 25.31 -16.02 -34.30
CA ASP A 530 26.26 -15.04 -33.75
C ASP A 530 25.60 -14.03 -32.77
N LEU A 531 24.28 -13.89 -32.84
CA LEU A 531 23.48 -13.03 -31.94
C LEU A 531 23.03 -13.75 -30.68
N ARG A 532 23.22 -15.07 -30.63
CA ARG A 532 22.79 -15.91 -29.51
C ARG A 532 23.44 -15.51 -28.19
N GLY A 533 22.62 -15.39 -27.15
CA GLY A 533 23.05 -14.98 -25.81
C GLY A 533 23.65 -13.58 -25.72
N LYS A 534 23.66 -12.81 -26.82
CA LYS A 534 24.00 -11.38 -26.80
C LYS A 534 22.77 -10.60 -26.36
N LYS A 535 22.99 -9.53 -25.61
CA LYS A 535 21.92 -8.69 -25.07
C LYS A 535 22.20 -7.23 -25.33
N GLN A 536 21.16 -6.50 -25.69
CA GLN A 536 21.19 -5.07 -25.88
C GLN A 536 20.83 -4.37 -24.56
N PRO A 537 21.76 -3.64 -23.92
CA PRO A 537 21.44 -2.84 -22.74
C PRO A 537 20.59 -1.62 -23.10
N PHE A 538 19.65 -1.29 -22.23
CA PHE A 538 18.81 -0.09 -22.28
C PHE A 538 19.12 0.84 -21.11
N GLU A 539 18.78 2.12 -21.28
CA GLU A 539 18.89 3.11 -20.21
C GLU A 539 17.95 2.80 -19.05
N GLU A 540 18.36 3.21 -17.84
CA GLU A 540 17.59 3.04 -16.62
C GLU A 540 16.28 3.85 -16.68
N ARG A 541 15.14 3.20 -16.40
CA ARG A 541 13.83 3.84 -16.29
C ARG A 541 13.25 3.66 -14.91
N ASP A 542 12.57 4.68 -14.38
CA ASP A 542 11.89 4.56 -13.09
C ASP A 542 10.51 3.90 -13.27
N VAL A 543 10.25 2.85 -12.49
CA VAL A 543 8.95 2.13 -12.48
C VAL A 543 8.17 2.37 -11.20
N LEU A 544 8.61 3.33 -10.37
CA LEU A 544 7.87 3.73 -9.20
C LEU A 544 6.67 4.60 -9.59
N GLN A 545 5.48 4.01 -9.60
CA GLN A 545 4.24 4.75 -9.84
C GLN A 545 3.71 5.31 -8.51
N ALA A 546 3.51 6.64 -8.46
CA ALA A 546 2.98 7.33 -7.30
C ALA A 546 1.57 6.79 -6.93
N GLY A 547 1.40 6.37 -5.67
CA GLY A 547 0.12 5.88 -5.14
C GLY A 547 -0.18 4.39 -5.35
N SER A 548 0.63 3.66 -6.13
CA SER A 548 0.52 2.19 -6.23
C SER A 548 1.50 1.53 -5.26
N GLU A 549 1.07 0.48 -4.54
CA GLU A 549 1.95 -0.36 -3.71
C GLU A 549 2.72 -1.42 -4.52
N THR A 550 2.33 -1.63 -5.78
CA THR A 550 2.90 -2.64 -6.67
C THR A 550 3.56 -1.99 -7.88
N SER A 551 4.81 -2.36 -8.15
CA SER A 551 5.52 -2.01 -9.39
C SER A 551 5.51 -3.20 -10.34
N ARG A 552 4.97 -3.02 -11.54
CA ARG A 552 4.88 -4.05 -12.58
C ARG A 552 5.91 -3.77 -13.66
N ILE A 553 6.66 -4.80 -14.04
CA ILE A 553 7.73 -4.75 -15.04
C ILE A 553 7.44 -5.85 -16.05
N ASP A 554 6.94 -5.48 -17.23
CA ASP A 554 6.75 -6.41 -18.35
C ASP A 554 8.00 -6.31 -19.27
N ILE A 555 8.65 -7.44 -19.54
CA ILE A 555 9.91 -7.56 -20.30
C ILE A 555 9.87 -8.78 -21.23
N PRO A 556 10.64 -8.83 -22.33
CA PRO A 556 10.82 -10.07 -23.10
C PRO A 556 11.54 -11.15 -22.28
N ALA A 557 11.24 -12.42 -22.52
CA ALA A 557 11.91 -13.56 -21.90
C ALA A 557 13.42 -13.55 -22.21
N GLY A 558 14.24 -13.99 -21.25
CA GLY A 558 15.70 -14.01 -21.38
C GLY A 558 16.39 -12.66 -21.10
N THR A 559 15.63 -11.63 -20.74
CA THR A 559 16.18 -10.30 -20.35
C THR A 559 16.95 -10.38 -19.03
N ASP A 560 18.09 -9.69 -18.95
CA ASP A 560 18.77 -9.41 -17.66
C ASP A 560 18.22 -8.11 -17.07
N LEU A 561 17.87 -8.15 -15.79
CA LEU A 561 17.28 -7.04 -15.06
C LEU A 561 18.19 -6.59 -13.92
N SER A 562 18.52 -5.30 -13.88
CA SER A 562 19.16 -4.66 -12.73
C SER A 562 18.18 -3.66 -12.12
N LEU A 563 17.79 -3.89 -10.86
CA LEU A 563 16.88 -3.04 -10.10
C LEU A 563 17.70 -2.23 -9.10
N THR A 564 17.63 -0.90 -9.19
CA THR A 564 18.26 0.02 -8.23
C THR A 564 17.19 0.84 -7.54
N ALA A 565 17.01 0.63 -6.24
CA ALA A 565 16.05 1.35 -5.42
C ALA A 565 16.76 2.44 -4.60
N LYS A 566 16.15 3.62 -4.49
CA LYS A 566 16.57 4.70 -3.58
C LYS A 566 15.50 4.94 -2.53
N SER A 567 15.87 5.04 -1.27
CA SER A 567 14.98 5.31 -0.15
C SER A 567 15.10 6.75 0.33
N ASP A 568 14.02 7.26 0.91
CA ASP A 568 13.96 8.56 1.58
C ASP A 568 14.78 8.62 2.88
N LYS A 569 15.15 7.46 3.43
CA LYS A 569 15.86 7.31 4.69
C LYS A 569 17.03 6.34 4.59
N GLU A 570 17.86 6.35 5.64
CA GLU A 570 19.00 5.44 5.75
C GLU A 570 18.54 4.05 6.21
N LEU A 571 18.91 3.03 5.45
CA LEU A 571 18.50 1.65 5.64
C LEU A 571 19.59 0.89 6.40
N LYS A 572 19.16 0.20 7.46
CA LYS A 572 20.00 -0.74 8.21
C LYS A 572 20.14 -2.07 7.46
N GLU A 573 19.02 -2.56 6.92
CA GLU A 573 18.96 -3.81 6.16
C GLU A 573 17.84 -3.76 5.13
N ALA A 574 18.03 -4.50 4.03
CA ALA A 574 17.00 -4.76 3.03
C ALA A 574 17.11 -6.23 2.61
N PHE A 575 15.98 -6.89 2.35
CA PHE A 575 15.95 -8.25 1.84
C PHE A 575 14.69 -8.51 1.02
N LEU A 576 14.74 -9.59 0.26
CA LEU A 576 13.63 -10.04 -0.59
C LEU A 576 12.79 -11.06 0.16
N LYS A 577 11.48 -10.96 0.01
CA LYS A 577 10.55 -11.99 0.44
C LYS A 577 9.75 -12.50 -0.75
N ALA A 578 9.82 -13.80 -1.02
CA ALA A 578 9.07 -14.40 -2.11
C ALA A 578 7.56 -14.34 -1.78
N ALA A 579 6.76 -13.66 -2.61
CA ALA A 579 5.32 -13.52 -2.36
C ALA A 579 4.52 -14.74 -2.84
N LYS A 580 5.08 -15.52 -3.77
CA LYS A 580 4.55 -16.80 -4.26
C LYS A 580 5.69 -17.83 -4.29
N THR A 581 5.34 -19.12 -4.28
CA THR A 581 6.31 -20.20 -4.48
C THR A 581 6.83 -20.11 -5.91
N VAL A 582 8.15 -19.98 -6.07
CA VAL A 582 8.83 -19.96 -7.38
C VAL A 582 9.85 -21.08 -7.42
N ASP A 583 9.86 -21.86 -8.50
CA ASP A 583 10.71 -23.05 -8.65
C ASP A 583 12.20 -22.72 -8.70
N GLU A 584 12.57 -21.61 -9.33
CA GLU A 584 13.95 -21.17 -9.48
C GLU A 584 14.01 -19.65 -9.59
N VAL A 585 14.80 -19.00 -8.73
CA VAL A 585 15.16 -17.59 -8.86
C VAL A 585 16.68 -17.50 -9.06
N ARG A 586 17.10 -16.95 -10.20
CA ARG A 586 18.52 -16.71 -10.49
C ARG A 586 18.87 -15.29 -10.05
N LEU A 587 19.94 -15.17 -9.27
CA LEU A 587 20.39 -13.93 -8.64
C LEU A 587 21.90 -13.85 -8.80
N VAL A 588 22.45 -12.64 -8.97
CA VAL A 588 23.92 -12.46 -8.83
C VAL A 588 24.23 -12.26 -7.35
N ALA A 589 25.09 -13.10 -6.79
CA ALA A 589 25.53 -13.01 -5.40
C ALA A 589 26.99 -13.42 -5.24
N ASP A 590 27.59 -13.07 -4.10
CA ASP A 590 28.93 -13.53 -3.74
C ASP A 590 28.94 -15.04 -3.49
N VAL A 591 29.79 -15.76 -4.23
CA VAL A 591 29.92 -17.21 -4.14
C VAL A 591 30.99 -17.58 -3.10
N PRO A 592 30.83 -18.67 -2.32
CA PRO A 592 31.87 -19.15 -1.41
C PRO A 592 33.12 -19.56 -2.22
N GLY A 593 34.14 -18.71 -2.23
CA GLY A 593 35.33 -18.87 -3.08
C GLY A 593 35.94 -17.56 -3.58
N GLY A 594 35.24 -16.43 -3.41
CA GLY A 594 35.75 -15.11 -3.81
C GLY A 594 35.47 -14.84 -5.28
N GLY A 595 34.28 -14.32 -5.58
CA GLY A 595 33.84 -13.91 -6.91
C GLY A 595 32.33 -13.74 -6.98
N ARG A 596 31.85 -12.79 -7.79
CA ARG A 596 30.42 -12.65 -8.13
C ARG A 596 30.03 -13.72 -9.14
N GLY A 597 28.97 -14.46 -8.84
CA GLY A 597 28.46 -15.50 -9.72
C GLY A 597 26.93 -15.61 -9.67
N VAL A 598 26.37 -16.26 -10.68
CA VAL A 598 24.93 -16.53 -10.74
C VAL A 598 24.60 -17.67 -9.78
N VAL A 599 23.76 -17.39 -8.78
CA VAL A 599 23.26 -18.35 -7.81
C VAL A 599 21.79 -18.62 -8.11
N ALA A 600 21.46 -19.89 -8.38
CA ALA A 600 20.08 -20.33 -8.53
C ALA A 600 19.52 -20.79 -7.17
N VAL A 601 18.53 -20.05 -6.66
CA VAL A 601 17.75 -20.45 -5.48
C VAL A 601 16.61 -21.34 -5.96
N LYS A 602 16.71 -22.65 -5.70
CA LYS A 602 15.69 -23.66 -6.08
C LYS A 602 14.60 -23.74 -5.01
N GLN A 603 13.33 -23.73 -5.42
CA GLN A 603 12.12 -23.87 -4.59
C GLN A 603 12.00 -22.83 -3.45
N ALA A 604 12.04 -21.53 -3.78
CA ALA A 604 11.72 -20.50 -2.80
C ALA A 604 10.25 -20.61 -2.41
N LYS A 605 9.97 -21.00 -1.16
CA LYS A 605 8.58 -21.10 -0.66
C LYS A 605 8.02 -19.71 -0.40
N ALA A 606 6.70 -19.54 -0.58
CA ALA A 606 6.03 -18.28 -0.25
C ALA A 606 6.34 -17.88 1.22
N GLY A 607 6.88 -16.67 1.40
CA GLY A 607 7.28 -16.14 2.70
C GLY A 607 8.74 -16.40 3.11
N GLU A 608 9.53 -17.11 2.32
CA GLU A 608 10.96 -17.33 2.55
C GLU A 608 11.77 -16.04 2.35
N GLU A 609 12.67 -15.73 3.29
CA GLU A 609 13.55 -14.58 3.24
C GLU A 609 14.79 -14.89 2.40
N ILE A 610 14.87 -14.27 1.22
CA ILE A 610 16.03 -14.37 0.34
C ILE A 610 16.93 -13.18 0.64
N ARG A 611 17.93 -13.40 1.51
CA ARG A 611 18.96 -12.39 1.85
C ARG A 611 20.16 -12.39 0.90
N ARG A 612 20.24 -13.36 -0.03
CA ARG A 612 21.35 -13.51 -0.97
C ARG A 612 21.08 -12.69 -2.23
N GLY A 613 22.06 -11.92 -2.70
CA GLY A 613 22.02 -11.18 -3.97
C GLY A 613 21.42 -9.77 -3.93
N LEU A 614 20.98 -9.28 -2.77
CA LEU A 614 20.56 -7.90 -2.58
C LEU A 614 21.65 -7.11 -1.86
N GLU A 615 22.19 -6.10 -2.53
CA GLU A 615 23.31 -5.31 -2.06
C GLU A 615 22.84 -3.93 -1.59
N LEU A 616 23.16 -3.55 -0.36
CA LEU A 616 22.96 -2.17 0.10
C LEU A 616 23.98 -1.26 -0.59
N LEU A 617 23.53 -0.11 -1.08
CA LEU A 617 24.41 0.91 -1.64
C LEU A 617 25.33 1.48 -0.53
N PRO A 618 26.55 1.96 -0.87
CA PRO A 618 27.50 2.48 0.12
C PRO A 618 26.97 3.67 0.94
N ASP A 619 25.98 4.39 0.40
CA ASP A 619 25.33 5.53 1.06
C ASP A 619 24.24 5.10 2.07
N HIS A 620 23.97 3.80 2.20
CA HIS A 620 22.86 3.23 2.97
C HIS A 620 21.48 3.81 2.59
N LYS A 621 21.34 4.52 1.47
CA LYS A 621 20.08 5.16 1.02
C LYS A 621 19.44 4.41 -0.14
N GLY A 622 19.81 3.17 -0.35
CA GLY A 622 19.23 2.34 -1.38
C GLY A 622 19.86 0.96 -1.44
N PHE A 623 19.37 0.16 -2.38
CA PHE A 623 19.85 -1.19 -2.62
C PHE A 623 19.76 -1.54 -4.10
N ARG A 624 20.57 -2.52 -4.52
CA ARG A 624 20.61 -3.06 -5.87
C ARG A 624 20.34 -4.56 -5.88
N LEU A 625 19.61 -5.02 -6.89
CA LEU A 625 19.35 -6.43 -7.17
C LEU A 625 19.59 -6.72 -8.65
N GLU A 626 20.37 -7.75 -8.95
CA GLU A 626 20.63 -8.21 -10.33
C GLU A 626 20.01 -9.59 -10.57
N LEU A 627 19.11 -9.65 -11.55
CA LEU A 627 18.32 -10.81 -11.97
C LEU A 627 18.73 -11.21 -13.40
N PRO A 628 19.62 -12.20 -13.57
CA PRO A 628 20.02 -12.66 -14.90
C PRO A 628 19.03 -13.66 -15.51
N ASP A 629 18.83 -13.60 -16.82
CA ASP A 629 18.08 -14.53 -17.68
C ASP A 629 16.67 -14.82 -17.15
N VAL A 630 15.85 -13.77 -17.02
CA VAL A 630 14.49 -13.86 -16.50
C VAL A 630 13.55 -14.47 -17.55
N ARG A 631 13.08 -15.69 -17.31
CA ARG A 631 12.16 -16.45 -18.19
C ARG A 631 10.86 -16.91 -17.53
N ARG A 632 10.68 -16.64 -16.23
CA ARG A 632 9.47 -17.00 -15.48
C ARG A 632 8.95 -15.80 -14.70
N ASP A 633 7.65 -15.81 -14.40
CA ASP A 633 7.03 -14.81 -13.53
C ASP A 633 7.73 -14.76 -12.16
N LEU A 634 8.23 -13.58 -11.78
CA LEU A 634 8.82 -13.33 -10.47
C LEU A 634 7.96 -12.35 -9.69
N VAL A 635 7.53 -12.75 -8.49
CA VAL A 635 6.76 -11.89 -7.58
C VAL A 635 7.42 -11.89 -6.21
N PHE A 636 7.96 -10.73 -5.83
CA PHE A 636 8.67 -10.54 -4.56
C PHE A 636 8.27 -9.23 -3.90
N ASP A 637 8.32 -9.22 -2.57
CA ASP A 637 8.18 -8.03 -1.75
C ASP A 637 9.58 -7.64 -1.26
N PHE A 638 10.01 -6.41 -1.56
CA PHE A 638 11.14 -5.78 -0.90
C PHE A 638 10.70 -5.38 0.50
N GLU A 639 11.31 -5.98 1.53
CA GLU A 639 11.19 -5.51 2.91
C GLU A 639 12.51 -4.83 3.30
N PHE A 640 12.43 -3.57 3.74
CA PHE A 640 13.60 -2.80 4.15
C PHE A 640 13.35 -2.10 5.47
N THR A 641 14.37 -2.05 6.32
CA THR A 641 14.28 -1.55 7.70
C THR A 641 15.19 -0.33 7.85
N ASP A 642 14.62 0.76 8.34
CA ASP A 642 15.35 2.00 8.69
C ASP A 642 16.24 1.79 9.93
N THR A 643 17.20 2.68 10.14
CA THR A 643 17.99 2.84 11.38
C THR A 643 17.12 2.90 12.65
N ASP A 644 15.91 3.47 12.57
CA ASP A 644 14.92 3.52 13.65
C ASP A 644 14.14 2.20 13.86
N GLY A 645 14.44 1.14 13.09
CA GLY A 645 13.78 -0.17 13.21
C GLY A 645 12.39 -0.26 12.57
N VAL A 646 11.98 0.75 11.80
CA VAL A 646 10.70 0.79 11.10
C VAL A 646 10.82 0.11 9.73
N LYS A 647 9.87 -0.77 9.41
CA LYS A 647 9.87 -1.56 8.17
C LYS A 647 9.04 -0.88 7.08
N GLY A 648 9.61 -0.72 5.89
CA GLY A 648 8.92 -0.40 4.65
C GLY A 648 8.76 -1.65 3.78
N LYS A 649 7.71 -1.70 2.96
CA LYS A 649 7.46 -2.79 2.02
C LYS A 649 7.14 -2.27 0.63
N ARG A 650 7.63 -2.95 -0.40
CA ARG A 650 7.28 -2.67 -1.80
C ARG A 650 7.11 -3.97 -2.59
N LYS A 651 5.95 -4.16 -3.21
CA LYS A 651 5.71 -5.32 -4.07
C LYS A 651 6.22 -5.07 -5.49
N VAL A 652 6.94 -6.03 -6.05
CA VAL A 652 7.42 -5.99 -7.44
C VAL A 652 7.01 -7.26 -8.17
N VAL A 653 6.45 -7.07 -9.36
CA VAL A 653 5.96 -8.12 -10.25
C VAL A 653 6.71 -7.99 -11.57
N VAL A 654 7.56 -8.97 -11.87
CA VAL A 654 8.27 -9.08 -13.15
C VAL A 654 7.58 -10.16 -13.98
N LYS A 655 7.11 -9.78 -15.16
CA LYS A 655 6.43 -10.68 -16.11
C LYS A 655 7.22 -10.76 -17.41
N PRO A 656 7.95 -11.84 -17.65
CA PRO A 656 8.51 -12.12 -18.95
C PRO A 656 7.38 -12.43 -19.96
N GLN A 657 7.52 -11.92 -21.18
CA GLN A 657 6.72 -12.30 -22.34
C GLN A 657 7.57 -13.27 -23.16
N ASP A 658 7.07 -14.49 -23.33
CA ASP A 658 7.71 -15.48 -24.19
C ASP A 658 7.53 -15.08 -25.66
N ASP A 659 8.54 -15.41 -26.47
CA ASP A 659 8.56 -15.19 -27.92
C ASP A 659 7.65 -16.23 -28.57
N THR A 660 6.63 -15.78 -29.29
CA THR A 660 5.59 -16.66 -29.83
C THR A 660 5.79 -16.94 -31.31
N ALA A 661 5.52 -18.19 -31.72
CA ALA A 661 5.62 -18.56 -33.13
C ALA A 661 4.69 -17.69 -34.00
N PRO A 662 5.07 -17.38 -35.26
CA PRO A 662 4.28 -16.51 -36.12
C PRO A 662 2.84 -17.00 -36.32
N GLU A 663 1.87 -16.11 -36.34
CA GLU A 663 0.48 -16.43 -36.62
C GLU A 663 0.13 -16.25 -38.10
N LEU A 664 -0.35 -17.33 -38.74
CA LEU A 664 -0.95 -17.28 -40.08
C LEU A 664 -2.47 -17.29 -39.99
N THR A 665 -3.11 -16.24 -40.49
CA THR A 665 -4.58 -16.06 -40.48
C THR A 665 -5.14 -15.80 -41.88
N ASP A 666 -6.43 -16.10 -42.07
CA ASP A 666 -7.19 -15.88 -43.32
C ASP A 666 -6.54 -16.47 -44.59
N ALA A 667 -5.93 -17.65 -44.47
CA ALA A 667 -5.41 -18.36 -45.63
C ALA A 667 -6.58 -18.80 -46.52
N ARG A 668 -6.62 -18.35 -47.78
CA ARG A 668 -7.66 -18.73 -48.75
C ARG A 668 -7.16 -18.70 -50.18
N VAL A 669 -7.73 -19.57 -51.01
CA VAL A 669 -7.57 -19.53 -52.48
C VAL A 669 -8.72 -18.72 -53.06
N GLU A 670 -8.40 -17.67 -53.81
CA GLU A 670 -9.42 -16.84 -54.46
C GLU A 670 -9.76 -17.36 -55.86
N VAL A 671 -11.00 -17.09 -56.30
CA VAL A 671 -11.50 -17.29 -57.68
C VAL A 671 -11.66 -18.75 -58.16
N MET A 672 -10.71 -19.65 -57.86
CA MET A 672 -10.65 -21.03 -58.37
C MET A 672 -11.87 -21.88 -58.01
N ARG A 673 -12.33 -22.73 -58.95
CA ARG A 673 -13.43 -23.67 -58.71
C ARG A 673 -13.01 -24.84 -57.83
N LYS A 674 -13.97 -25.29 -57.05
CA LYS A 674 -13.87 -26.49 -56.22
C LYS A 674 -14.64 -27.63 -56.89
N THR A 675 -14.05 -28.81 -56.93
CA THR A 675 -14.74 -30.05 -57.30
C THR A 675 -14.73 -30.98 -56.10
N THR A 676 -15.88 -31.60 -55.82
CA THR A 676 -15.98 -32.60 -54.77
C THR A 676 -16.01 -33.97 -55.41
N ILE A 677 -15.01 -34.77 -55.10
CA ILE A 677 -14.94 -36.16 -55.53
C ILE A 677 -15.49 -37.00 -54.37
N LYS A 678 -16.59 -37.71 -54.65
CA LYS A 678 -17.22 -38.59 -53.67
C LYS A 678 -16.39 -39.86 -53.54
N ALA A 679 -15.60 -39.96 -52.47
CA ALA A 679 -14.90 -41.19 -52.14
C ALA A 679 -15.69 -42.01 -51.11
N LYS A 680 -15.36 -43.31 -51.01
CA LYS A 680 -16.11 -44.29 -50.22
C LYS A 680 -16.11 -44.00 -48.71
N ASP A 681 -15.09 -43.29 -48.21
CA ASP A 681 -14.89 -43.01 -46.79
C ASP A 681 -15.15 -41.54 -46.40
N ARG A 682 -14.80 -40.55 -47.25
CA ARG A 682 -15.10 -39.11 -47.06
C ARG A 682 -15.17 -38.39 -48.40
N ASP A 683 -16.04 -37.37 -48.48
CA ASP A 683 -16.06 -36.44 -49.61
C ASP A 683 -14.83 -35.53 -49.53
N GLU A 684 -13.95 -35.60 -50.54
CA GLU A 684 -12.77 -34.76 -50.63
C GLU A 684 -13.00 -33.64 -51.66
N THR A 685 -12.62 -32.41 -51.30
CA THR A 685 -12.83 -31.24 -52.15
C THR A 685 -11.48 -30.71 -52.64
N TYR A 686 -11.34 -30.62 -53.96
CA TYR A 686 -10.12 -30.21 -54.65
C TYR A 686 -10.35 -28.92 -55.44
N PHE A 687 -9.34 -28.05 -55.50
CA PHE A 687 -9.32 -26.94 -56.45
C PHE A 687 -8.83 -27.43 -57.81
N MET A 688 -9.56 -27.14 -58.89
CA MET A 688 -9.13 -27.56 -60.24
C MET A 688 -8.22 -26.50 -60.86
N VAL A 689 -7.05 -26.92 -61.33
CA VAL A 689 -6.08 -26.03 -61.98
C VAL A 689 -5.43 -26.69 -63.19
N THR A 690 -4.94 -25.90 -64.15
CA THR A 690 -4.11 -26.43 -65.24
C THR A 690 -2.63 -26.45 -64.85
N ARG A 691 -1.79 -27.17 -65.60
CA ARG A 691 -0.32 -27.15 -65.40
C ARG A 691 0.31 -25.75 -65.52
N LYS A 692 -0.34 -24.83 -66.24
CA LYS A 692 0.13 -23.46 -66.49
C LYS A 692 -0.43 -22.46 -65.46
N ALA A 693 -1.21 -22.93 -64.50
CA ALA A 693 -1.98 -22.07 -63.62
C ALA A 693 -1.10 -21.21 -62.68
N ARG A 694 -1.63 -20.04 -62.41
CA ARG A 694 -1.20 -19.10 -61.38
C ARG A 694 -2.20 -19.21 -60.23
N ILE A 695 -1.74 -19.62 -59.05
CA ILE A 695 -2.63 -19.83 -57.90
C ILE A 695 -2.62 -18.57 -57.02
N PRO A 696 -3.74 -17.84 -56.92
CA PRO A 696 -3.85 -16.68 -56.05
C PRO A 696 -4.17 -17.09 -54.62
N LEU A 697 -3.19 -16.93 -53.74
CA LEU A 697 -3.35 -17.15 -52.30
C LEU A 697 -3.44 -15.81 -51.59
N GLY A 698 -4.43 -15.69 -50.69
CA GLY A 698 -4.52 -14.61 -49.72
C GLY A 698 -4.21 -15.16 -48.32
N ALA A 699 -3.39 -14.47 -47.54
CA ALA A 699 -3.13 -14.79 -46.14
C ALA A 699 -2.53 -13.58 -45.40
N LYS A 700 -2.64 -13.54 -44.08
CA LYS A 700 -1.95 -12.57 -43.24
C LYS A 700 -0.99 -13.29 -42.31
N VAL A 701 0.24 -12.80 -42.24
CA VAL A 701 1.30 -13.33 -41.38
C VAL A 701 1.70 -12.25 -40.40
N HIS A 702 1.62 -12.56 -39.10
CA HIS A 702 1.97 -11.66 -38.00
C HIS A 702 2.91 -12.37 -37.03
N ASP A 703 3.88 -11.63 -36.52
CA ASP A 703 4.80 -12.06 -35.47
C ASP A 703 4.89 -10.98 -34.39
N ASP A 704 5.16 -11.37 -33.15
CA ASP A 704 5.26 -10.43 -32.03
C ASP A 704 6.57 -9.63 -32.04
N HIS A 705 7.61 -10.14 -32.73
CA HIS A 705 8.93 -9.56 -32.75
C HIS A 705 9.49 -9.35 -34.16
N ALA A 706 9.68 -10.42 -34.94
CA ALA A 706 10.16 -10.35 -36.31
C ALA A 706 9.97 -11.64 -37.11
N LEU A 707 9.47 -11.49 -38.35
CA LEU A 707 9.36 -12.57 -39.33
C LEU A 707 10.70 -12.86 -39.99
N GLY A 708 11.21 -14.09 -39.86
CA GLY A 708 12.43 -14.58 -40.51
C GLY A 708 12.25 -14.93 -41.98
N ASP A 709 11.32 -15.82 -42.31
CA ASP A 709 11.04 -16.27 -43.68
C ASP A 709 9.55 -16.60 -43.86
N VAL A 710 9.00 -16.33 -45.05
CA VAL A 710 7.63 -16.67 -45.42
C VAL A 710 7.64 -17.36 -46.79
N ARG A 711 7.23 -18.62 -46.80
CA ARG A 711 7.38 -19.51 -47.96
C ARG A 711 6.18 -20.43 -48.14
N TYR A 712 5.99 -20.85 -49.38
CA TYR A 712 5.07 -21.91 -49.73
C TYR A 712 5.78 -23.26 -49.65
N ARG A 713 5.07 -24.27 -49.16
CA ARG A 713 5.54 -25.66 -49.18
C ARG A 713 4.47 -26.54 -49.81
N TYR A 714 4.90 -27.45 -50.67
CA TYR A 714 3.97 -28.29 -51.41
C TYR A 714 4.50 -29.72 -51.60
N THR A 715 3.57 -30.63 -51.82
CA THR A 715 3.84 -32.01 -52.24
C THR A 715 3.10 -32.31 -53.53
N LEU A 716 3.80 -32.89 -54.51
CA LEU A 716 3.23 -33.28 -55.80
C LEU A 716 3.18 -34.80 -55.94
N THR A 717 2.02 -35.33 -56.32
CA THR A 717 1.80 -36.78 -56.53
C THR A 717 1.09 -37.03 -57.86
N THR A 718 1.49 -38.08 -58.58
CA THR A 718 0.82 -38.55 -59.81
C THR A 718 -0.47 -39.29 -59.47
N ALA A 719 -1.56 -39.00 -60.18
CA ALA A 719 -2.82 -39.72 -60.07
C ALA A 719 -3.15 -40.43 -61.42
N THR A 720 -3.23 -41.76 -61.39
CA THR A 720 -3.56 -42.59 -62.57
C THR A 720 -5.06 -42.53 -62.92
N LYS A 721 -5.43 -42.71 -64.20
CA LYS A 721 -6.82 -42.63 -64.69
C LYS A 721 -7.67 -43.88 -64.40
N THR A 722 -7.02 -45.02 -64.11
CA THR A 722 -7.41 -46.27 -63.39
C THR A 722 -8.59 -46.27 -62.41
N ASP A 723 -8.92 -45.07 -61.96
CA ASP A 723 -8.69 -44.72 -60.57
C ASP A 723 -9.49 -43.45 -60.22
N VAL A 724 -10.10 -42.79 -61.21
CA VAL A 724 -11.15 -41.80 -60.95
C VAL A 724 -12.42 -42.45 -60.37
N ASN A 725 -12.58 -43.78 -60.53
CA ASN A 725 -13.54 -44.60 -59.79
C ASN A 725 -12.88 -45.55 -58.74
N ALA A 726 -11.55 -45.59 -58.59
CA ALA A 726 -10.86 -46.58 -57.73
C ALA A 726 -9.57 -46.13 -56.98
N VAL A 727 -9.12 -44.86 -57.03
CA VAL A 727 -7.80 -44.43 -56.50
C VAL A 727 -7.76 -43.95 -55.08
N PHE A 728 -8.85 -44.07 -54.34
CA PHE A 728 -8.81 -43.83 -52.90
C PHE A 728 -8.73 -45.16 -52.16
N THR A 729 -7.61 -45.86 -52.34
CA THR A 729 -7.14 -46.88 -51.39
C THR A 729 -5.67 -46.65 -51.04
N VAL A 730 -5.40 -45.55 -50.35
CA VAL A 730 -4.41 -45.59 -49.27
C VAL A 730 -5.21 -45.96 -48.00
N PRO A 731 -4.82 -46.98 -47.23
CA PRO A 731 -5.58 -47.37 -46.05
C PRO A 731 -5.51 -46.24 -45.03
N VAL A 732 -6.64 -45.55 -44.81
CA VAL A 732 -6.88 -44.83 -43.55
C VAL A 732 -7.09 -45.89 -42.46
N VAL A 733 -6.02 -46.54 -42.02
CA VAL A 733 -6.03 -47.16 -40.69
C VAL A 733 -5.63 -46.07 -39.69
N ALA A 734 -6.56 -45.16 -39.44
CA ALA A 734 -6.55 -44.29 -38.27
C ALA A 734 -7.95 -43.70 -38.07
N LEU A 735 -8.86 -44.53 -37.55
CA LEU A 735 -9.86 -44.14 -36.52
C LEU A 735 -10.79 -45.30 -36.09
N THR A 736 -10.56 -46.55 -36.53
CA THR A 736 -11.33 -47.72 -36.06
C THR A 736 -10.44 -48.89 -35.63
N ALA A 737 -9.54 -48.64 -34.67
CA ALA A 737 -9.09 -49.70 -33.77
C ALA A 737 -9.74 -49.45 -32.40
N PRO A 738 -10.56 -50.37 -31.85
CA PRO A 738 -11.07 -50.23 -30.51
C PRO A 738 -9.92 -50.43 -29.51
N GLY A 739 -9.46 -49.32 -28.95
CA GLY A 739 -8.55 -49.30 -27.80
C GLY A 739 -7.11 -48.94 -28.16
N GLY A 740 -6.60 -47.88 -27.52
CA GLY A 740 -5.17 -47.57 -27.47
C GLY A 740 -4.83 -46.14 -27.86
N SER A 741 -4.97 -45.22 -26.91
CA SER A 741 -4.37 -43.89 -26.92
C SER A 741 -2.86 -43.97 -27.15
N ASN A 742 -2.37 -43.52 -28.31
CA ASN A 742 -0.98 -43.10 -28.42
C ASN A 742 -0.76 -42.06 -29.55
N PRO A 743 -0.53 -40.77 -29.21
CA PRO A 743 -0.31 -39.69 -30.17
C PRO A 743 0.99 -39.82 -31.00
N PHE A 744 1.86 -40.78 -30.67
CA PHE A 744 3.14 -40.99 -31.35
C PHE A 744 3.03 -41.54 -32.78
N MET A 745 2.01 -42.33 -33.13
CA MET A 745 1.90 -42.93 -34.48
C MET A 745 1.29 -42.00 -35.53
N ALA A 746 0.43 -41.06 -35.13
CA ALA A 746 -0.04 -39.98 -36.01
C ALA A 746 1.11 -39.01 -36.35
N ALA A 747 2.00 -38.76 -35.39
CA ALA A 747 3.21 -37.97 -35.60
C ALA A 747 4.20 -38.67 -36.55
N VAL A 748 4.38 -40.00 -36.46
CA VAL A 748 5.30 -40.75 -37.34
C VAL A 748 4.82 -40.77 -38.81
N TYR A 749 3.52 -40.76 -39.07
CA TYR A 749 2.99 -40.66 -40.45
C TYR A 749 3.06 -39.23 -41.02
N LEU A 750 2.82 -38.20 -40.18
CA LEU A 750 3.04 -36.79 -40.54
C LEU A 750 4.52 -36.46 -40.78
N LEU A 751 5.43 -37.09 -40.01
CA LEU A 751 6.89 -36.97 -40.20
C LEU A 751 7.39 -37.67 -41.48
N GLY A 752 6.59 -38.56 -42.08
CA GLY A 752 6.93 -39.24 -43.35
C GLY A 752 6.69 -38.37 -44.59
N GLN A 753 5.67 -37.51 -44.58
CA GLN A 753 5.38 -36.58 -45.68
C GLN A 753 6.40 -35.43 -45.81
N ASP A 754 7.19 -35.17 -44.76
CA ASP A 754 8.11 -34.03 -44.71
C ASP A 754 9.40 -34.22 -45.53
N ARG A 755 9.69 -35.46 -45.96
CA ARG A 755 10.91 -35.80 -46.71
C ARG A 755 10.86 -35.42 -48.19
N ASP A 756 9.67 -35.40 -48.79
CA ASP A 756 9.48 -35.18 -50.24
C ASP A 756 8.81 -33.82 -50.56
N ALA A 757 8.64 -32.96 -49.56
CA ALA A 757 8.01 -31.66 -49.71
C ALA A 757 9.00 -30.58 -50.17
N GLU A 758 8.67 -29.91 -51.27
CA GLU A 758 9.48 -28.84 -51.88
C GLU A 758 9.03 -27.45 -51.38
N THR A 759 9.94 -26.48 -51.44
CA THR A 759 9.73 -25.13 -50.87
C THR A 759 9.90 -24.07 -51.96
N TYR A 760 9.00 -23.08 -51.96
CA TYR A 760 9.05 -21.92 -52.84
C TYR A 760 8.90 -20.62 -52.02
N SER A 761 9.96 -19.81 -51.96
CA SER A 761 9.93 -18.52 -51.24
C SER A 761 9.11 -17.47 -51.97
N THR A 762 8.43 -16.61 -51.22
CA THR A 762 7.62 -15.53 -51.80
C THR A 762 8.52 -14.39 -52.30
N PRO A 763 8.47 -14.03 -53.60
CA PRO A 763 9.33 -12.97 -54.15
C PRO A 763 9.10 -11.60 -53.50
N LEU A 764 7.85 -11.26 -53.16
CA LEU A 764 7.53 -9.99 -52.50
C LEU A 764 8.12 -9.90 -51.09
N PHE A 765 8.03 -10.96 -50.30
CA PHE A 765 8.66 -10.98 -48.98
C PHE A 765 10.18 -10.83 -49.13
N THR A 766 10.79 -11.57 -50.07
CA THR A 766 12.23 -11.46 -50.37
C THR A 766 12.61 -10.04 -50.79
N GLN A 767 11.75 -9.35 -51.55
CA GLN A 767 11.95 -7.96 -51.92
C GLN A 767 11.79 -7.01 -50.73
N ASN A 768 10.75 -7.16 -49.92
CA ASN A 768 10.53 -6.36 -48.71
C ASN A 768 11.73 -6.48 -47.76
N MET A 769 12.27 -7.68 -47.61
CA MET A 769 13.50 -7.95 -46.86
C MET A 769 14.71 -7.22 -47.48
N ARG A 770 14.84 -7.21 -48.81
CA ARG A 770 15.92 -6.46 -49.49
C ARG A 770 15.78 -4.95 -49.40
N ASP A 771 14.55 -4.44 -49.42
CA ASP A 771 14.24 -3.02 -49.36
C ASP A 771 14.41 -2.49 -47.91
N ALA A 772 14.21 -3.34 -46.91
CA ALA A 772 14.52 -3.11 -45.50
C ALA A 772 16.05 -3.16 -45.20
N LYS A 773 16.88 -2.50 -46.03
CA LYS A 773 18.35 -2.46 -45.86
C LYS A 773 18.79 -1.96 -44.50
N ASP A 774 17.99 -1.10 -43.89
CA ASP A 774 18.26 -0.52 -42.57
C ASP A 774 18.16 -1.55 -41.43
N GLU A 775 17.60 -2.75 -41.68
CA GLU A 775 17.55 -3.84 -40.70
C GLU A 775 18.86 -4.63 -40.64
N PHE A 776 19.46 -4.89 -41.81
CA PHE A 776 20.68 -5.68 -41.98
C PHE A 776 21.91 -4.86 -41.61
N LEU A 777 22.50 -5.15 -40.45
CA LEU A 777 23.69 -4.44 -39.98
C LEU A 777 24.96 -5.28 -40.11
N PRO A 778 26.10 -4.65 -40.45
CA PRO A 778 27.39 -5.29 -40.32
C PRO A 778 27.68 -5.68 -38.88
N THR A 779 28.36 -6.81 -38.68
CA THR A 779 28.70 -7.37 -37.36
C THR A 779 29.46 -6.38 -36.47
N GLN A 780 30.28 -5.50 -37.05
CA GLN A 780 31.03 -4.49 -36.31
C GLN A 780 30.09 -3.44 -35.69
N THR A 781 29.11 -2.95 -36.45
CA THR A 781 28.10 -2.00 -35.98
C THR A 781 27.23 -2.62 -34.89
N ILE A 782 26.84 -3.89 -35.04
CA ILE A 782 26.09 -4.62 -34.01
C ILE A 782 26.90 -4.68 -32.70
N LYS A 783 28.19 -5.04 -32.75
CA LYS A 783 29.06 -5.06 -31.57
C LYS A 783 29.20 -3.70 -30.89
N GLU A 784 29.28 -2.62 -31.65
CA GLU A 784 29.32 -1.26 -31.11
C GLU A 784 28.02 -0.85 -30.41
N LEU A 785 26.87 -1.25 -30.96
CA LEU A 785 25.55 -0.95 -30.39
C LEU A 785 25.27 -1.76 -29.12
N LEU A 786 25.67 -3.04 -29.09
CA LEU A 786 25.57 -3.91 -27.91
C LEU A 786 26.34 -3.37 -26.69
N GLY A 787 27.34 -2.50 -26.90
CA GLY A 787 28.10 -1.85 -25.82
C GLY A 787 27.50 -0.54 -25.31
N LYS A 788 26.43 -0.02 -25.92
CA LYS A 788 25.82 1.28 -25.58
C LYS A 788 24.39 1.10 -25.07
N GLY A 789 24.04 1.81 -24.00
CA GLY A 789 22.66 1.88 -23.52
C GLY A 789 21.76 2.59 -24.54
N GLN A 790 20.66 1.94 -24.93
CA GLN A 790 19.68 2.49 -25.88
C GLN A 790 18.41 2.96 -25.16
N LYS A 791 17.58 3.77 -25.84
CA LYS A 791 16.26 4.20 -25.35
C LYS A 791 15.15 3.48 -26.10
N LEU A 792 14.12 3.06 -25.38
CA LEU A 792 12.90 2.50 -25.97
C LEU A 792 11.99 3.60 -26.52
N PRO A 793 11.25 3.36 -27.62
CA PRO A 793 11.37 2.20 -28.53
C PRO A 793 12.66 2.24 -29.35
N PHE A 794 13.26 1.08 -29.60
CA PHE A 794 14.51 0.93 -30.36
C PHE A 794 14.31 -0.12 -31.44
N ARG A 795 14.64 0.22 -32.71
CA ARG A 795 14.65 -0.61 -33.93
C ARG A 795 13.62 -1.76 -33.95
N GLN A 796 12.55 -1.59 -34.71
CA GLN A 796 11.54 -2.63 -34.93
C GLN A 796 11.80 -3.30 -36.29
N LEU A 797 11.87 -4.63 -36.31
CA LEU A 797 12.06 -5.41 -37.53
C LEU A 797 10.72 -5.68 -38.23
N VAL A 798 10.75 -6.14 -39.49
CA VAL A 798 9.55 -6.60 -40.21
C VAL A 798 8.89 -7.74 -39.41
N HIS A 799 7.67 -7.51 -38.97
CA HIS A 799 6.86 -8.44 -38.16
C HIS A 799 5.46 -8.67 -38.75
N ASP A 800 5.04 -7.86 -39.72
CA ASP A 800 3.77 -8.01 -40.43
C ASP A 800 4.01 -8.22 -41.93
N PHE A 801 3.31 -9.19 -42.52
CA PHE A 801 3.31 -9.41 -43.97
C PHE A 801 1.94 -9.89 -44.47
N ASP A 802 1.33 -9.09 -45.36
CA ASP A 802 0.08 -9.42 -46.03
C ASP A 802 0.38 -10.07 -47.39
N ILE A 803 -0.04 -11.34 -47.55
CA ILE A 803 -0.04 -12.05 -48.82
C ILE A 803 -1.36 -11.71 -49.51
N LEU A 804 -1.29 -10.93 -50.58
CA LEU A 804 -2.43 -10.57 -51.42
C LEU A 804 -2.25 -11.15 -52.82
N PRO A 805 -3.34 -11.61 -53.47
CA PRO A 805 -3.29 -12.03 -54.86
C PRO A 805 -2.77 -10.91 -55.76
N ASP A 806 -1.76 -11.19 -56.62
CA ASP A 806 -1.28 -10.11 -57.47
C ASP A 806 -2.30 -9.71 -58.55
N VAL A 807 -2.25 -8.43 -58.92
CA VAL A 807 -3.18 -7.83 -59.86
C VAL A 807 -2.91 -8.36 -61.26
N ILE A 808 -3.92 -8.98 -61.86
CA ILE A 808 -3.92 -9.34 -63.27
C ILE A 808 -4.09 -8.05 -64.07
N SER A 809 -3.23 -7.81 -65.06
CA SER A 809 -3.38 -6.64 -65.94
C SER A 809 -4.75 -6.64 -66.62
N PRO A 810 -5.47 -5.51 -66.68
CA PRO A 810 -6.76 -5.44 -67.35
C PRO A 810 -6.64 -5.79 -68.83
N PHE A 811 -7.70 -6.38 -69.39
CA PHE A 811 -7.75 -6.78 -70.80
C PHE A 811 -7.44 -5.61 -71.73
N ARG A 812 -6.53 -5.84 -72.69
CA ARG A 812 -6.16 -4.90 -73.74
C ARG A 812 -6.13 -5.62 -75.09
N GLU A 813 -6.90 -5.14 -76.06
CA GLU A 813 -7.00 -5.75 -77.40
C GLU A 813 -5.65 -5.80 -78.13
N ASP A 814 -4.75 -4.84 -77.85
CA ASP A 814 -3.40 -4.75 -78.42
C ASP A 814 -2.39 -5.74 -77.79
N LYS A 815 -2.73 -6.28 -76.62
CA LYS A 815 -1.92 -7.26 -75.88
C LYS A 815 -2.81 -8.32 -75.25
N PRO A 816 -3.37 -9.26 -76.04
CA PRO A 816 -4.13 -10.37 -75.50
C PRO A 816 -3.22 -11.16 -74.55
N PHE A 817 -3.73 -11.41 -73.35
CA PHE A 817 -3.05 -12.04 -72.23
C PHE A 817 -1.93 -13.02 -72.64
N GLY A 818 -0.71 -12.72 -72.18
CA GLY A 818 0.48 -13.50 -72.45
C GLY A 818 1.34 -13.63 -71.18
N VAL A 819 2.06 -14.75 -71.10
CA VAL A 819 2.94 -15.19 -70.01
C VAL A 819 4.22 -14.32 -69.91
N GLN A 820 4.10 -12.99 -69.89
CA GLN A 820 5.28 -12.09 -69.91
C GLN A 820 5.16 -10.92 -68.94
N ASP A 821 4.92 -11.21 -67.67
CA ASP A 821 5.62 -10.46 -66.63
C ASP A 821 6.20 -11.45 -65.62
N ASP A 822 7.52 -11.64 -65.69
CA ASP A 822 8.34 -12.57 -64.90
C ASP A 822 8.38 -12.24 -63.39
N ARG A 823 7.46 -11.41 -62.89
CA ARG A 823 7.49 -10.85 -61.53
C ARG A 823 6.15 -11.07 -60.84
N LEU A 824 5.83 -12.33 -60.58
CA LEU A 824 4.84 -12.66 -59.55
C LEU A 824 5.39 -12.22 -58.20
N ALA A 825 4.56 -11.56 -57.42
CA ALA A 825 4.93 -11.02 -56.13
C ALA A 825 4.60 -12.04 -55.03
N CYS A 826 3.36 -12.51 -54.98
CA CYS A 826 2.80 -13.40 -53.97
C CYS A 826 2.18 -14.67 -54.58
N ASP A 827 1.65 -14.62 -55.81
CA ASP A 827 0.97 -15.77 -56.41
C ASP A 827 1.92 -16.93 -56.69
N PHE A 828 1.41 -18.15 -56.52
CA PHE A 828 2.20 -19.37 -56.65
C PHE A 828 2.26 -19.82 -58.13
N PRO A 829 3.45 -19.89 -58.75
CA PRO A 829 3.62 -20.24 -60.16
C PRO A 829 3.73 -21.75 -60.38
N LEU A 830 2.62 -22.42 -60.70
CA LEU A 830 2.64 -23.86 -60.91
C LEU A 830 3.50 -24.29 -62.12
N TRP A 831 3.55 -23.46 -63.16
CA TRP A 831 4.30 -23.75 -64.39
C TRP A 831 5.82 -23.80 -64.20
N LYS A 832 6.37 -23.18 -63.13
CA LYS A 832 7.80 -23.24 -62.83
C LYS A 832 8.22 -24.59 -62.24
N LEU A 833 7.26 -25.33 -61.70
CA LEU A 833 7.48 -26.53 -60.91
C LEU A 833 7.13 -27.81 -61.69
N MET A 834 6.32 -27.69 -62.76
CA MET A 834 6.00 -28.78 -63.68
C MET A 834 7.07 -28.92 -64.78
N PRO A 835 7.39 -30.16 -65.24
CA PRO A 835 8.26 -30.35 -66.38
C PRO A 835 7.75 -29.61 -67.62
N GLN A 836 8.60 -28.79 -68.26
CA GLN A 836 8.19 -28.04 -69.46
C GLN A 836 7.78 -28.93 -70.63
N ALA A 837 8.30 -30.17 -70.68
CA ALA A 837 8.02 -31.18 -71.70
C ALA A 837 6.69 -31.93 -71.49
N LEU A 838 5.92 -31.62 -70.44
CA LEU A 838 4.61 -32.22 -70.22
C LEU A 838 3.63 -31.74 -71.30
N GLU A 839 3.12 -32.66 -72.11
CA GLU A 839 2.09 -32.36 -73.11
C GLU A 839 0.82 -31.81 -72.45
N ASP A 840 0.02 -31.04 -73.20
CA ASP A 840 -1.23 -30.46 -72.67
C ASP A 840 -2.28 -31.54 -72.33
N ASN A 841 -2.09 -32.76 -72.84
CA ASN A 841 -2.81 -33.96 -72.42
C ASN A 841 -1.92 -34.78 -71.45
N HIS A 842 -2.14 -34.62 -70.14
CA HIS A 842 -1.36 -35.27 -69.09
C HIS A 842 -2.25 -36.02 -68.09
N PRO A 843 -1.74 -37.03 -67.37
CA PRO A 843 -2.47 -37.65 -66.27
C PRO A 843 -2.77 -36.63 -65.18
N TYR A 844 -3.74 -36.92 -64.32
CA TYR A 844 -4.08 -36.01 -63.23
C TYR A 844 -2.93 -35.98 -62.22
N TYR A 845 -2.68 -34.81 -61.63
CA TYR A 845 -1.75 -34.70 -60.49
C TYR A 845 -2.48 -34.11 -59.31
N ARG A 846 -2.11 -34.55 -58.11
CA ARG A 846 -2.56 -33.94 -56.86
C ARG A 846 -1.40 -33.16 -56.26
N MET A 847 -1.67 -31.90 -55.93
CA MET A 847 -0.76 -31.02 -55.22
C MET A 847 -1.40 -30.56 -53.91
N ASP A 848 -0.78 -30.86 -52.77
CA ASP A 848 -1.18 -30.28 -51.49
C ASP A 848 -0.23 -29.13 -51.17
N LEU A 849 -0.76 -27.92 -50.97
CA LEU A 849 -0.03 -26.67 -50.82
C LEU A 849 -0.40 -25.99 -49.49
N TRP A 850 0.60 -25.58 -48.71
CA TRP A 850 0.40 -24.82 -47.47
C TRP A 850 1.45 -23.71 -47.32
N LEU A 851 1.19 -22.81 -46.37
CA LEU A 851 2.08 -21.71 -46.04
C LEU A 851 2.86 -22.02 -44.78
N GLU A 852 4.13 -21.60 -44.77
CA GLU A 852 5.01 -21.64 -43.61
C GLU A 852 5.61 -20.28 -43.35
N ALA A 853 5.68 -19.91 -42.07
CA ALA A 853 6.39 -18.73 -41.61
C ALA A 853 7.33 -19.12 -40.47
N THR A 854 8.53 -18.55 -40.45
CA THR A 854 9.48 -18.69 -39.35
C THR A 854 9.75 -17.34 -38.71
N ASP A 855 10.02 -17.32 -37.41
CA ASP A 855 10.46 -16.12 -36.68
C ASP A 855 11.98 -15.91 -36.79
N THR A 856 12.54 -15.08 -35.91
CA THR A 856 13.98 -14.84 -35.77
C THR A 856 14.58 -15.36 -34.45
N ASP A 857 13.87 -16.22 -33.71
CA ASP A 857 14.39 -16.73 -32.44
C ASP A 857 15.73 -17.47 -32.65
N ALA A 858 16.67 -17.13 -31.77
CA ALA A 858 18.02 -17.68 -31.77
C ALA A 858 18.40 -18.38 -30.46
N ASP A 859 17.59 -18.25 -29.41
CA ASP A 859 17.98 -18.61 -28.05
C ASP A 859 17.30 -19.90 -27.52
N GLU A 860 16.11 -20.28 -28.01
CA GLU A 860 15.30 -21.35 -27.41
C GLU A 860 15.68 -22.78 -27.86
N GLN A 861 15.64 -23.08 -29.17
CA GLN A 861 15.85 -24.44 -29.70
C GLN A 861 17.14 -24.58 -30.53
N MET A 862 17.80 -25.75 -30.42
CA MET A 862 18.99 -26.09 -31.20
C MET A 862 18.74 -27.28 -32.14
N GLY A 863 19.22 -27.16 -33.37
CA GLY A 863 19.35 -28.29 -34.29
C GLY A 863 20.58 -29.13 -34.01
N ALA A 864 20.62 -30.32 -34.60
CA ALA A 864 21.75 -31.25 -34.49
C ALA A 864 23.09 -30.65 -34.97
N SER A 865 23.06 -29.59 -35.79
CA SER A 865 24.20 -28.84 -36.29
C SER A 865 24.68 -27.69 -35.38
N GLY A 866 24.00 -27.43 -34.26
CA GLY A 866 24.28 -26.30 -33.37
C GLY A 866 23.73 -24.95 -33.85
N ALA A 867 23.05 -24.91 -35.00
CA ALA A 867 22.32 -23.74 -35.47
C ALA A 867 21.00 -23.56 -34.68
N PRO A 868 20.58 -22.31 -34.42
CA PRO A 868 19.27 -22.05 -33.85
C PRO A 868 18.17 -22.55 -34.78
N ILE A 869 17.10 -23.11 -34.21
CA ILE A 869 15.86 -23.44 -34.94
C ILE A 869 14.84 -22.37 -34.57
N PRO A 870 14.55 -21.42 -35.48
CA PRO A 870 13.46 -20.46 -35.29
C PRO A 870 12.13 -21.19 -35.15
N HIS A 871 11.15 -20.61 -34.47
CA HIS A 871 9.83 -21.21 -34.40
C HIS A 871 9.20 -21.24 -35.79
N LEU A 872 8.68 -22.41 -36.15
CA LEU A 872 8.00 -22.64 -37.42
C LEU A 872 6.50 -22.71 -37.18
N SER A 873 5.76 -21.89 -37.91
CA SER A 873 4.31 -21.94 -37.95
C SER A 873 3.83 -22.38 -39.34
N LYS A 874 2.81 -23.24 -39.35
CA LYS A 874 2.20 -23.79 -40.57
C LYS A 874 0.74 -23.31 -40.65
N SER A 875 0.28 -22.98 -41.86
CA SER A 875 -1.14 -22.63 -42.06
C SER A 875 -2.07 -23.75 -41.60
N LYS A 876 -3.14 -23.36 -40.90
CA LYS A 876 -4.17 -24.30 -40.41
C LYS A 876 -4.81 -25.11 -41.53
N GLU A 877 -4.99 -24.46 -42.69
CA GLU A 877 -5.53 -25.09 -43.89
C GLU A 877 -4.38 -25.54 -44.81
N THR A 878 -4.50 -26.75 -45.34
CA THR A 878 -3.71 -27.24 -46.47
C THR A 878 -4.63 -27.29 -47.68
N PHE A 879 -4.24 -26.62 -48.77
CA PHE A 879 -5.05 -26.52 -49.99
C PHE A 879 -4.68 -27.65 -50.96
N SER A 880 -5.63 -28.53 -51.24
CA SER A 880 -5.46 -29.61 -52.21
C SER A 880 -5.93 -29.16 -53.60
N PHE A 881 -5.02 -29.22 -54.56
CA PHE A 881 -5.22 -28.89 -55.96
C PHE A 881 -5.17 -30.15 -56.82
N LEU A 882 -6.12 -30.26 -57.75
CA LEU A 882 -6.16 -31.27 -58.80
C LEU A 882 -5.72 -30.62 -60.11
N ILE A 883 -4.56 -31.01 -60.60
CA ILE A 883 -3.99 -30.52 -61.86
C ILE A 883 -4.57 -31.36 -62.99
N VAL A 884 -5.35 -30.73 -63.87
CA VAL A 884 -6.08 -31.37 -64.96
C VAL A 884 -5.67 -30.81 -66.33
N PRO A 885 -5.85 -31.58 -67.42
CA PRO A 885 -5.77 -31.07 -68.78
C PRO A 885 -6.74 -29.91 -69.01
N GLU A 886 -6.36 -28.99 -69.89
CA GLU A 886 -7.16 -27.80 -70.23
C GLU A 886 -8.57 -28.18 -70.72
N SER A 887 -8.72 -29.26 -71.48
CA SER A 887 -10.02 -29.73 -72.00
C SER A 887 -11.00 -30.08 -70.88
N VAL A 888 -10.52 -30.71 -69.80
CA VAL A 888 -11.34 -31.12 -68.64
C VAL A 888 -11.77 -29.91 -67.83
N LEU A 889 -10.88 -28.92 -67.67
CA LEU A 889 -11.24 -27.67 -67.00
C LEU A 889 -12.31 -26.94 -67.82
N LEU A 890 -12.07 -26.73 -69.13
CA LEU A 890 -13.01 -26.05 -70.03
C LEU A 890 -14.39 -26.71 -70.06
N MET A 891 -14.45 -28.05 -70.05
CA MET A 891 -15.70 -28.79 -69.93
C MET A 891 -16.48 -28.37 -68.67
N LYS A 892 -15.79 -28.28 -67.53
CA LYS A 892 -16.44 -27.89 -66.28
C LYS A 892 -16.85 -26.42 -66.27
N ILE A 893 -16.07 -25.54 -66.90
CA ILE A 893 -16.46 -24.14 -67.11
C ILE A 893 -17.74 -24.09 -67.94
N GLY A 894 -17.81 -24.87 -69.02
CA GLY A 894 -18.95 -24.90 -69.92
C GLY A 894 -20.26 -25.39 -69.29
N GLU A 895 -20.20 -26.36 -68.38
CA GLU A 895 -21.37 -26.74 -67.59
C GLU A 895 -21.92 -25.58 -66.75
N ASP A 896 -21.05 -24.72 -66.22
CA ASP A 896 -21.46 -23.56 -65.44
C ASP A 896 -21.92 -22.40 -66.33
N GLU A 897 -21.29 -22.18 -67.47
CA GLU A 897 -21.74 -21.25 -68.52
C GLU A 897 -23.14 -21.61 -69.03
N GLY A 898 -23.41 -22.89 -69.30
CA GLY A 898 -24.73 -23.39 -69.70
C GLY A 898 -25.81 -23.13 -68.64
N LYS A 899 -25.48 -23.21 -67.35
CA LYS A 899 -26.41 -22.82 -66.27
C LYS A 899 -26.71 -21.32 -66.30
N GLN A 900 -25.69 -20.47 -66.53
CA GLN A 900 -25.90 -19.03 -66.64
C GLN A 900 -26.77 -18.69 -67.86
N TYR A 901 -26.56 -19.36 -69.00
CA TYR A 901 -27.41 -19.25 -70.18
C TYR A 901 -28.86 -19.62 -69.87
N ALA A 902 -29.09 -20.78 -69.28
CA ALA A 902 -30.44 -21.23 -68.93
C ALA A 902 -31.14 -20.24 -67.97
N ALA A 903 -30.42 -19.70 -66.99
CA ALA A 903 -30.94 -18.72 -66.04
C ALA A 903 -31.34 -17.40 -66.72
N LEU A 904 -30.45 -16.83 -67.55
CA LEU A 904 -30.71 -15.58 -68.26
C LEU A 904 -31.81 -15.74 -69.31
N ASN A 905 -31.78 -16.82 -70.10
CA ASN A 905 -32.77 -17.10 -71.13
C ASN A 905 -34.18 -17.26 -70.54
N LYS A 906 -34.30 -17.93 -69.39
CA LYS A 906 -35.59 -18.04 -68.69
C LYS A 906 -36.17 -16.66 -68.36
N ARG A 907 -35.38 -15.77 -67.78
CA ARG A 907 -35.83 -14.40 -67.44
C ARG A 907 -36.08 -13.54 -68.67
N TYR A 908 -35.30 -13.75 -69.73
CA TYR A 908 -35.51 -13.11 -71.02
C TYR A 908 -36.89 -13.48 -71.62
N GLN A 909 -37.28 -14.76 -71.59
CA GLN A 909 -38.59 -15.19 -72.07
C GLN A 909 -39.74 -14.63 -71.21
N GLU A 910 -39.60 -14.63 -69.88
CA GLU A 910 -40.58 -14.00 -68.99
C GLU A 910 -40.74 -12.49 -69.31
N LEU A 911 -39.63 -11.79 -69.57
CA LEU A 911 -39.65 -10.38 -69.98
C LEU A 911 -40.30 -10.20 -71.35
N GLN A 912 -40.04 -11.09 -72.31
CA GLN A 912 -40.64 -11.06 -73.64
C GLN A 912 -42.17 -11.19 -73.60
N GLU A 913 -42.69 -12.14 -72.82
CA GLU A 913 -44.14 -12.32 -72.65
C GLU A 913 -44.80 -11.08 -72.06
N LYS A 914 -44.18 -10.49 -71.02
CA LYS A 914 -44.71 -9.27 -70.37
C LYS A 914 -44.57 -8.04 -71.25
N ALA A 915 -43.50 -7.93 -72.03
CA ALA A 915 -43.31 -6.87 -73.01
C ALA A 915 -44.41 -6.92 -74.10
N GLN A 916 -44.75 -8.10 -74.61
CA GLN A 916 -45.85 -8.28 -75.56
C GLN A 916 -47.21 -7.89 -74.93
N ALA A 917 -47.47 -8.30 -73.69
CA ALA A 917 -48.70 -7.95 -72.98
C ALA A 917 -48.82 -6.43 -72.73
N LEU A 918 -47.69 -5.77 -72.46
CA LEU A 918 -47.58 -4.32 -72.31
C LEU A 918 -47.81 -3.60 -73.65
N ASP A 919 -47.24 -4.11 -74.74
CA ASP A 919 -47.44 -3.57 -76.09
C ASP A 919 -48.90 -3.59 -76.52
N VAL A 920 -49.60 -4.71 -76.28
CA VAL A 920 -51.06 -4.80 -76.46
C VAL A 920 -51.79 -3.77 -75.58
N GLY A 921 -51.30 -3.54 -74.35
CA GLY A 921 -51.84 -2.52 -73.45
C GLY A 921 -51.71 -1.10 -74.01
N VAL A 922 -50.53 -0.74 -74.51
CA VAL A 922 -50.24 0.56 -75.13
C VAL A 922 -51.02 0.73 -76.43
N HIS A 923 -51.13 -0.30 -77.27
CA HIS A 923 -51.91 -0.24 -78.50
C HIS A 923 -53.41 -0.02 -78.24
N ASN A 924 -53.96 -0.58 -77.16
CA ASN A 924 -55.35 -0.30 -76.77
C ASN A 924 -55.57 1.16 -76.35
N LEU A 925 -54.54 1.86 -75.87
CA LEU A 925 -54.61 3.29 -75.56
C LEU A 925 -54.66 4.17 -76.81
N GLU A 926 -54.24 3.66 -77.97
CA GLU A 926 -54.23 4.41 -79.25
C GLU A 926 -55.62 4.56 -79.87
N ARG A 927 -56.63 3.83 -79.37
CA ARG A 927 -57.99 3.91 -79.88
C ARG A 927 -58.58 5.32 -79.65
N PRO A 928 -59.42 5.83 -80.57
CA PRO A 928 -59.97 7.19 -80.47
C PRO A 928 -61.03 7.37 -79.37
N ASP A 929 -61.58 6.28 -78.81
CA ASP A 929 -62.70 6.26 -77.86
C ASP A 929 -62.31 5.96 -76.39
N VAL A 930 -61.02 6.04 -76.05
CA VAL A 930 -60.47 5.71 -74.72
C VAL A 930 -60.93 6.68 -73.63
N GLN A 931 -61.35 6.14 -72.48
CA GLN A 931 -61.71 6.92 -71.29
C GLN A 931 -60.68 6.72 -70.16
N VAL A 932 -60.65 7.64 -69.20
CA VAL A 932 -59.72 7.59 -68.05
C VAL A 932 -59.84 6.29 -67.24
N LYS A 933 -61.03 5.66 -67.18
CA LYS A 933 -61.23 4.36 -66.52
C LYS A 933 -60.47 3.20 -67.19
N ASP A 934 -60.19 3.32 -68.49
CA ASP A 934 -59.52 2.29 -69.29
C ASP A 934 -57.99 2.32 -69.07
N LEU A 935 -57.46 3.32 -68.35
CA LEU A 935 -56.03 3.45 -67.98
C LEU A 935 -55.60 2.49 -66.85
N LEU A 936 -56.55 1.92 -66.09
CA LEU A 936 -56.26 1.01 -64.97
C LEU A 936 -55.61 -0.30 -65.43
N ALA A 937 -56.05 -0.86 -66.56
CA ALA A 937 -55.51 -2.12 -67.08
C ALA A 937 -54.06 -1.96 -67.60
N PRO A 938 -53.69 -0.90 -68.34
CA PRO A 938 -52.29 -0.60 -68.65
C PRO A 938 -51.43 -0.29 -67.42
N SER A 939 -51.96 0.40 -66.40
CA SER A 939 -51.22 0.71 -65.17
C SER A 939 -50.85 -0.56 -64.38
N THR A 940 -51.80 -1.47 -64.21
CA THR A 940 -51.53 -2.79 -63.58
C THR A 940 -50.56 -3.66 -64.39
N ARG A 941 -50.58 -3.59 -65.72
CA ARG A 941 -49.60 -4.28 -66.59
C ARG A 941 -48.20 -3.66 -66.50
N ALA A 942 -48.10 -2.34 -66.41
CA ALA A 942 -46.84 -1.62 -66.22
C ALA A 942 -46.20 -1.91 -64.85
N GLU A 943 -47.03 -2.15 -63.83
CA GLU A 943 -46.57 -2.60 -62.52
C GLU A 943 -46.04 -4.04 -62.55
N GLN A 944 -46.78 -4.97 -63.17
CA GLN A 944 -46.33 -6.36 -63.34
C GLN A 944 -45.07 -6.47 -64.22
N SER A 945 -44.94 -5.64 -65.25
CA SER A 945 -43.72 -5.59 -66.07
C SER A 945 -42.55 -5.02 -65.28
N ASN A 946 -42.76 -4.07 -64.35
CA ASN A 946 -41.69 -3.52 -63.51
C ASN A 946 -41.01 -4.61 -62.68
N GLU A 947 -41.79 -5.44 -61.99
CA GLU A 947 -41.28 -6.56 -61.20
C GLU A 947 -40.46 -7.54 -62.08
N THR A 948 -40.95 -7.81 -63.30
CA THR A 948 -40.25 -8.70 -64.24
C THR A 948 -38.93 -8.09 -64.74
N ILE A 949 -38.92 -6.78 -65.01
CA ILE A 949 -37.70 -6.04 -65.42
C ILE A 949 -36.68 -6.04 -64.28
N GLU A 950 -37.10 -5.83 -63.03
CA GLU A 950 -36.22 -5.86 -61.85
C GLU A 950 -35.64 -7.27 -61.59
N ASN A 951 -36.46 -8.32 -61.74
CA ASN A 951 -36.00 -9.71 -61.63
C ASN A 951 -35.00 -10.08 -62.76
N CYS A 952 -35.24 -9.60 -63.98
CA CYS A 952 -34.34 -9.77 -65.11
C CYS A 952 -33.02 -9.01 -64.89
N LEU A 953 -33.08 -7.79 -64.34
CA LEU A 953 -31.91 -7.01 -63.93
C LEU A 953 -31.08 -7.76 -62.87
N ALA A 954 -31.73 -8.26 -61.83
CA ALA A 954 -31.05 -9.00 -60.76
C ALA A 954 -30.33 -10.24 -61.30
N THR A 955 -31.00 -11.02 -62.16
CA THR A 955 -30.42 -12.20 -62.79
C THR A 955 -29.28 -11.83 -63.75
N THR A 956 -29.42 -10.74 -64.51
CA THR A 956 -28.37 -10.25 -65.41
C THR A 956 -27.12 -9.80 -64.62
N ARG A 957 -27.28 -9.17 -63.45
CA ARG A 957 -26.17 -8.81 -62.57
C ARG A 957 -25.47 -10.04 -62.00
N GLU A 958 -26.23 -11.05 -61.60
CA GLU A 958 -25.68 -12.32 -61.11
C GLU A 958 -24.89 -13.03 -62.21
N VAL A 959 -25.46 -13.14 -63.41
CA VAL A 959 -24.79 -13.73 -64.59
C VAL A 959 -23.53 -12.96 -64.94
N TYR A 960 -23.57 -11.62 -64.95
CA TYR A 960 -22.40 -10.78 -65.17
C TYR A 960 -21.28 -11.04 -64.15
N ALA A 961 -21.60 -11.06 -62.85
CA ALA A 961 -20.62 -11.33 -61.79
C ALA A 961 -20.04 -12.76 -61.89
N ASN A 962 -20.88 -13.75 -62.21
CA ASN A 962 -20.43 -15.13 -62.42
C ASN A 962 -19.52 -15.25 -63.63
N TYR A 963 -19.84 -14.61 -64.76
CA TYR A 963 -18.97 -14.59 -65.94
C TYR A 963 -17.65 -13.87 -65.68
N GLN A 964 -17.64 -12.74 -64.97
CA GLN A 964 -16.40 -12.09 -64.57
C GLN A 964 -15.51 -13.00 -63.73
N ARG A 965 -16.11 -13.76 -62.79
CA ARG A 965 -15.38 -14.75 -62.00
C ARG A 965 -14.83 -15.88 -62.87
N MET A 966 -15.63 -16.41 -63.80
CA MET A 966 -15.21 -17.49 -64.71
C MET A 966 -14.08 -17.03 -65.64
N VAL A 967 -14.19 -15.85 -66.27
CA VAL A 967 -13.12 -15.28 -67.10
C VAL A 967 -11.84 -15.03 -66.29
N ARG A 968 -11.97 -14.58 -65.03
CA ARG A 968 -10.81 -14.43 -64.14
C ARG A 968 -10.16 -15.78 -63.80
N GLU A 969 -10.96 -16.82 -63.60
CA GLU A 969 -10.45 -18.19 -63.41
C GLU A 969 -9.75 -18.72 -64.67
N GLU A 970 -10.30 -18.45 -65.85
CA GLU A 970 -9.70 -18.78 -67.14
C GLU A 970 -8.33 -18.09 -67.31
N GLN A 971 -8.24 -16.81 -66.95
CA GLN A 971 -6.98 -16.05 -66.97
C GLN A 971 -5.94 -16.63 -66.01
N LEU A 972 -6.34 -16.95 -64.77
CA LEU A 972 -5.44 -17.54 -63.77
C LEU A 972 -4.96 -18.94 -64.20
N ASN A 973 -5.81 -19.71 -64.85
CA ASN A 973 -5.44 -21.02 -65.42
C ASN A 973 -4.69 -20.93 -66.75
N VAL A 974 -4.48 -19.72 -67.29
CA VAL A 974 -3.77 -19.46 -68.53
C VAL A 974 -4.26 -20.38 -69.66
N ILE A 975 -5.59 -20.42 -69.84
CA ILE A 975 -6.21 -21.15 -70.95
C ILE A 975 -6.04 -20.40 -72.28
N GLN A 976 -6.51 -20.98 -73.39
CA GLN A 976 -6.48 -20.35 -74.72
C GLN A 976 -6.95 -18.88 -74.72
N SER A 977 -6.04 -17.96 -75.08
CA SER A 977 -6.28 -16.51 -75.11
C SER A 977 -7.48 -16.12 -75.97
N LYS A 978 -7.78 -16.90 -77.04
CA LYS A 978 -8.92 -16.66 -77.92
C LYS A 978 -10.26 -16.78 -77.18
N LYS A 979 -10.44 -17.80 -76.33
CA LYS A 979 -11.68 -17.99 -75.56
C LYS A 979 -11.88 -16.84 -74.57
N ILE A 980 -10.83 -16.50 -73.81
CA ILE A 980 -10.83 -15.39 -72.85
C ILE A 980 -11.24 -14.07 -73.53
N VAL A 981 -10.64 -13.76 -74.68
CA VAL A 981 -10.95 -12.55 -75.46
C VAL A 981 -12.41 -12.56 -75.90
N GLU A 982 -12.91 -13.68 -76.42
CA GLU A 982 -14.29 -13.80 -76.89
C GLU A 982 -15.30 -13.63 -75.73
N SER A 983 -15.09 -14.28 -74.59
CA SER A 983 -15.95 -14.17 -73.41
C SER A 983 -15.95 -12.75 -72.83
N GLU A 984 -14.79 -12.10 -72.72
CA GLU A 984 -14.67 -10.74 -72.19
C GLU A 984 -15.34 -9.71 -73.12
N THR A 985 -15.05 -9.77 -74.42
CA THR A 985 -15.51 -8.76 -75.39
C THR A 985 -16.95 -8.94 -75.84
N ARG A 986 -17.45 -10.19 -75.92
CA ARG A 986 -18.77 -10.50 -76.49
C ARG A 986 -19.84 -10.83 -75.44
N ILE A 987 -19.46 -11.10 -74.19
CA ILE A 987 -20.40 -11.39 -73.10
C ILE A 987 -20.23 -10.38 -71.97
N VAL A 988 -19.07 -10.33 -71.30
CA VAL A 988 -18.87 -9.50 -70.10
C VAL A 988 -19.05 -8.02 -70.42
N ALA A 989 -18.33 -7.48 -71.42
CA ALA A 989 -18.41 -6.07 -71.76
C ALA A 989 -19.82 -5.61 -72.22
N PRO A 990 -20.55 -6.34 -73.08
CA PRO A 990 -21.93 -6.02 -73.41
C PRO A 990 -22.90 -6.11 -72.22
N LEU A 991 -22.77 -7.11 -71.35
CA LEU A 991 -23.59 -7.23 -70.14
C LEU A 991 -23.36 -6.04 -69.19
N GLY A 992 -22.11 -5.64 -68.99
CA GLY A 992 -21.77 -4.44 -68.21
C GLY A 992 -22.46 -3.19 -68.76
N LYS A 993 -22.40 -2.98 -70.09
CA LYS A 993 -23.11 -1.87 -70.76
C LYS A 993 -24.64 -1.94 -70.63
N ILE A 994 -25.23 -3.13 -70.64
CA ILE A 994 -26.69 -3.32 -70.44
C ILE A 994 -27.11 -2.99 -68.99
N LEU A 995 -26.24 -3.28 -68.02
CA LEU A 995 -26.49 -3.06 -66.60
C LEU A 995 -26.31 -1.60 -66.17
N GLU A 996 -25.25 -0.95 -66.64
CA GLU A 996 -24.84 0.40 -66.20
C GLU A 996 -25.26 1.49 -67.19
N GLY A 997 -25.50 1.15 -68.46
CA GLY A 997 -25.62 2.09 -69.55
C GLY A 997 -24.26 2.70 -69.93
N THR A 998 -24.21 3.42 -71.05
CA THR A 998 -23.01 4.16 -71.46
C THR A 998 -23.30 5.66 -71.43
N PRO A 999 -22.95 6.39 -70.34
CA PRO A 999 -23.18 7.82 -70.25
C PRO A 999 -22.49 8.56 -71.39
N GLY A 1000 -23.23 9.37 -72.16
CA GLY A 1000 -22.68 10.17 -73.26
C GLY A 1000 -22.39 9.40 -74.56
N ALA A 1001 -22.79 8.13 -74.69
CA ALA A 1001 -22.67 7.41 -75.96
C ALA A 1001 -23.56 8.02 -77.06
N VAL A 1002 -23.00 8.13 -78.26
CA VAL A 1002 -23.72 8.56 -79.46
C VAL A 1002 -24.68 7.46 -79.94
N ASP A 1003 -24.32 6.19 -79.70
CA ASP A 1003 -25.08 5.04 -80.13
C ASP A 1003 -26.32 4.79 -79.25
N GLU A 1004 -27.49 4.82 -79.87
CA GLU A 1004 -28.79 4.55 -79.26
C GLU A 1004 -28.85 3.16 -78.57
N LYS A 1005 -28.09 2.20 -79.11
CA LYS A 1005 -28.05 0.78 -78.70
C LYS A 1005 -27.89 0.61 -77.19
N TYR A 1006 -26.86 1.20 -76.58
CA TYR A 1006 -26.60 1.06 -75.13
C TYR A 1006 -26.96 2.31 -74.31
N ARG A 1007 -27.30 3.42 -74.97
CA ARG A 1007 -27.82 4.62 -74.31
C ARG A 1007 -29.27 4.42 -73.83
N ASP A 1008 -30.11 3.84 -74.70
CA ASP A 1008 -31.54 3.69 -74.45
C ASP A 1008 -31.94 2.23 -74.15
N GLY A 1009 -31.15 1.25 -74.60
CA GLY A 1009 -31.38 -0.20 -74.41
C GLY A 1009 -30.68 -0.80 -73.18
N ASN A 1010 -30.72 -0.12 -72.03
CA ASN A 1010 -30.17 -0.58 -70.76
C ASN A 1010 -31.24 -0.62 -69.65
N PHE A 1011 -30.98 -1.36 -68.57
CA PHE A 1011 -31.95 -1.52 -67.49
C PHE A 1011 -32.33 -0.19 -66.80
N PRO A 1012 -31.40 0.71 -66.44
CA PRO A 1012 -31.74 2.01 -65.87
C PRO A 1012 -32.71 2.83 -66.74
N ALA A 1013 -32.45 2.91 -68.04
CA ALA A 1013 -33.26 3.67 -69.00
C ALA A 1013 -34.67 3.07 -69.18
N VAL A 1014 -34.80 1.74 -69.12
CA VAL A 1014 -36.10 1.04 -69.19
C VAL A 1014 -36.91 1.24 -67.90
N LEU A 1015 -36.28 1.11 -66.73
CA LEU A 1015 -36.95 1.36 -65.44
C LEU A 1015 -37.41 2.81 -65.30
N GLU A 1016 -36.59 3.77 -65.76
CA GLU A 1016 -36.97 5.18 -65.82
C GLU A 1016 -38.19 5.40 -66.72
N ALA A 1017 -38.18 4.84 -67.94
CA ALA A 1017 -39.31 4.93 -68.86
C ALA A 1017 -40.58 4.28 -68.31
N ASN A 1018 -40.45 3.16 -67.57
CA ASN A 1018 -41.59 2.50 -66.94
C ASN A 1018 -42.18 3.35 -65.80
N SER A 1019 -41.32 3.95 -64.97
CA SER A 1019 -41.73 4.93 -63.96
C SER A 1019 -42.44 6.13 -64.60
N ASN A 1020 -41.92 6.67 -65.70
CA ASN A 1020 -42.55 7.79 -66.40
C ASN A 1020 -43.90 7.41 -67.02
N PHE A 1021 -44.05 6.19 -67.55
CA PHE A 1021 -45.32 5.67 -68.03
C PHE A 1021 -46.35 5.51 -66.90
N ARG A 1022 -45.95 4.95 -65.76
CA ARG A 1022 -46.81 4.86 -64.56
C ARG A 1022 -47.24 6.24 -64.06
N LYS A 1023 -46.31 7.18 -63.98
CA LYS A 1023 -46.61 8.57 -63.60
C LYS A 1023 -47.65 9.18 -64.53
N ALA A 1024 -47.50 9.03 -65.84
CA ALA A 1024 -48.47 9.53 -66.82
C ALA A 1024 -49.85 8.86 -66.68
N LEU A 1025 -49.89 7.56 -66.35
CA LEU A 1025 -51.13 6.81 -66.15
C LEU A 1025 -51.86 7.20 -64.85
N ASP A 1026 -51.14 7.48 -63.77
CA ASP A 1026 -51.71 7.69 -62.43
C ASP A 1026 -51.86 9.18 -62.04
N GLU A 1027 -51.42 10.12 -62.90
CA GLU A 1027 -51.45 11.56 -62.64
C GLU A 1027 -52.88 12.07 -62.40
N LYS A 1028 -53.07 12.80 -61.29
CA LYS A 1028 -54.35 13.39 -60.87
C LYS A 1028 -54.29 14.91 -61.03
N GLY A 1029 -55.31 15.51 -61.66
CA GLY A 1029 -55.46 16.97 -61.76
C GLY A 1029 -55.16 17.58 -63.14
N THR A 1030 -54.77 16.78 -64.12
CA THR A 1030 -54.64 17.15 -65.54
C THR A 1030 -55.94 16.93 -66.32
N SER A 1031 -56.10 17.59 -67.46
CA SER A 1031 -57.22 17.37 -68.39
C SER A 1031 -57.22 15.93 -68.89
N ASP A 1032 -58.40 15.30 -69.00
CA ASP A 1032 -58.56 13.91 -69.45
C ASP A 1032 -57.84 13.64 -70.78
N LYS A 1033 -57.86 14.62 -71.71
CA LYS A 1033 -57.17 14.51 -73.01
C LYS A 1033 -55.65 14.53 -72.87
N ASP A 1034 -55.11 15.47 -72.10
CA ASP A 1034 -53.66 15.65 -71.94
C ASP A 1034 -53.04 14.45 -71.22
N ARG A 1035 -53.77 13.87 -70.24
CA ARG A 1035 -53.35 12.66 -69.53
C ARG A 1035 -53.30 11.43 -70.45
N ILE A 1036 -54.29 11.27 -71.33
CA ILE A 1036 -54.32 10.16 -72.30
C ILE A 1036 -53.18 10.32 -73.32
N ASP A 1037 -52.94 11.54 -73.83
CA ASP A 1037 -51.87 11.79 -74.81
C ASP A 1037 -50.46 11.63 -74.18
N ALA A 1038 -50.27 12.07 -72.94
CA ALA A 1038 -49.04 11.82 -72.17
C ALA A 1038 -48.82 10.32 -71.92
N SER A 1039 -49.88 9.58 -71.55
CA SER A 1039 -49.82 8.13 -71.36
C SER A 1039 -49.45 7.39 -72.65
N ARG A 1040 -50.00 7.81 -73.80
CA ARG A 1040 -49.63 7.24 -75.12
C ARG A 1040 -48.15 7.48 -75.45
N ALA A 1041 -47.68 8.71 -75.26
CA ALA A 1041 -46.29 9.06 -75.55
C ALA A 1041 -45.30 8.28 -74.66
N ALA A 1042 -45.58 8.21 -73.35
CA ALA A 1042 -44.74 7.47 -72.41
C ALA A 1042 -44.79 5.95 -72.64
N GLY A 1043 -45.94 5.40 -73.03
CA GLY A 1043 -46.08 3.98 -73.36
C GLY A 1043 -45.31 3.57 -74.61
N LYS A 1044 -45.32 4.41 -75.65
CA LYS A 1044 -44.51 4.19 -76.88
C LYS A 1044 -43.01 4.21 -76.58
N GLU A 1045 -42.56 5.15 -75.76
CA GLU A 1045 -41.16 5.26 -75.38
C GLU A 1045 -40.72 4.06 -74.53
N LEU A 1046 -41.58 3.57 -73.62
CA LEU A 1046 -41.32 2.36 -72.85
C LEU A 1046 -41.18 1.13 -73.75
N ASN A 1047 -42.09 0.91 -74.70
CA ASN A 1047 -42.00 -0.22 -75.63
C ASN A 1047 -40.74 -0.15 -76.50
N ARG A 1048 -40.37 1.05 -76.97
CA ARG A 1048 -39.12 1.26 -77.72
C ARG A 1048 -37.89 0.83 -76.91
N ARG A 1049 -37.77 1.29 -75.66
CA ARG A 1049 -36.62 0.96 -74.80
C ARG A 1049 -36.59 -0.51 -74.39
N ILE A 1050 -37.74 -1.11 -74.10
CA ILE A 1050 -37.83 -2.56 -73.81
C ILE A 1050 -37.39 -3.37 -75.03
N ALA A 1051 -37.80 -3.00 -76.24
CA ALA A 1051 -37.38 -3.68 -77.46
C ALA A 1051 -35.86 -3.59 -77.68
N LEU A 1052 -35.24 -2.43 -77.43
CA LEU A 1052 -33.79 -2.26 -77.50
C LEU A 1052 -33.05 -3.09 -76.44
N LEU A 1053 -33.53 -3.08 -75.19
CA LEU A 1053 -32.97 -3.90 -74.12
C LEU A 1053 -33.05 -5.40 -74.48
N MET A 1054 -34.19 -5.85 -74.98
CA MET A 1054 -34.38 -7.24 -75.42
C MET A 1054 -33.48 -7.60 -76.60
N ALA A 1055 -33.26 -6.70 -77.56
CA ALA A 1055 -32.33 -6.94 -78.66
C ALA A 1055 -30.89 -7.12 -78.17
N ASN A 1056 -30.45 -6.27 -77.23
CA ASN A 1056 -29.12 -6.35 -76.64
C ASN A 1056 -28.93 -7.62 -75.80
N LEU A 1057 -29.92 -8.00 -74.98
CA LEU A 1057 -29.89 -9.24 -74.21
C LEU A 1057 -29.87 -10.47 -75.11
N ASN A 1058 -30.64 -10.45 -76.21
CA ASN A 1058 -30.65 -11.56 -77.16
C ASN A 1058 -29.30 -11.73 -77.88
N GLU A 1059 -28.63 -10.64 -78.23
CA GLU A 1059 -27.28 -10.71 -78.83
C GLU A 1059 -26.29 -11.41 -77.90
N VAL A 1060 -26.33 -11.11 -76.60
CA VAL A 1060 -25.50 -11.81 -75.60
C VAL A 1060 -25.91 -13.28 -75.47
N LEU A 1061 -27.22 -13.58 -75.40
CA LEU A 1061 -27.73 -14.94 -75.31
C LEU A 1061 -27.33 -15.82 -76.50
N GLU A 1062 -27.31 -15.26 -77.73
CA GLU A 1062 -26.87 -15.98 -78.92
C GLU A 1062 -25.37 -16.29 -78.88
N VAL A 1063 -24.55 -15.38 -78.34
CA VAL A 1063 -23.11 -15.64 -78.12
C VAL A 1063 -22.93 -16.74 -77.07
N MET A 1064 -23.62 -16.66 -75.94
CA MET A 1064 -23.57 -17.67 -74.87
C MET A 1064 -23.97 -19.06 -75.38
N ARG A 1065 -25.04 -19.15 -76.18
CA ARG A 1065 -25.48 -20.39 -76.83
C ARG A 1065 -24.47 -20.93 -77.83
N GLY A 1066 -23.81 -20.03 -78.57
CA GLY A 1066 -22.75 -20.39 -79.51
C GLY A 1066 -21.55 -21.04 -78.82
N LEU A 1067 -21.16 -20.53 -77.65
CA LEU A 1067 -20.08 -21.09 -76.84
C LEU A 1067 -20.48 -22.45 -76.23
N GLU A 1068 -21.70 -22.60 -75.71
CA GLU A 1068 -22.22 -23.88 -75.20
C GLU A 1068 -22.15 -24.99 -76.26
N ASN A 1069 -22.55 -24.69 -77.51
CA ASN A 1069 -22.46 -25.65 -78.61
C ASN A 1069 -21.00 -26.02 -78.94
N LEU A 1070 -20.08 -25.06 -78.89
CA LEU A 1070 -18.65 -25.30 -79.14
C LEU A 1070 -18.03 -26.17 -78.03
N GLU A 1071 -18.44 -25.98 -76.78
CA GLU A 1071 -18.00 -26.80 -75.64
C GLU A 1071 -18.58 -28.21 -75.68
N SER A 1072 -19.81 -28.40 -76.16
CA SER A 1072 -20.38 -29.73 -76.40
C SER A 1072 -19.59 -30.54 -77.44
N LEU A 1073 -19.02 -29.87 -78.45
CA LEU A 1073 -18.12 -30.48 -79.43
C LEU A 1073 -16.75 -30.78 -78.81
N LEU A 1074 -16.25 -29.91 -77.93
CA LEU A 1074 -15.00 -30.12 -77.19
C LEU A 1074 -15.12 -31.31 -76.23
N HIS A 1075 -16.28 -31.49 -75.59
CA HIS A 1075 -16.65 -32.67 -74.81
C HIS A 1075 -16.63 -33.94 -75.67
N ALA A 1076 -17.23 -33.91 -76.86
CA ALA A 1076 -17.20 -35.05 -77.79
C ALA A 1076 -15.76 -35.40 -78.22
N ILE A 1077 -14.93 -34.38 -78.50
CA ILE A 1077 -13.51 -34.57 -78.87
C ILE A 1077 -12.69 -35.11 -77.70
N SER A 1078 -12.88 -34.60 -76.48
CA SER A 1078 -12.18 -35.10 -75.29
C SER A 1078 -12.54 -36.57 -75.01
N HIS A 1079 -13.80 -36.95 -75.18
CA HIS A 1079 -14.23 -38.34 -75.00
C HIS A 1079 -13.66 -39.27 -76.08
N ILE A 1080 -13.44 -38.75 -77.30
CA ILE A 1080 -12.73 -39.46 -78.37
C ILE A 1080 -11.24 -39.56 -78.05
N ALA A 1081 -10.61 -38.49 -77.59
CA ALA A 1081 -9.19 -38.47 -77.20
C ALA A 1081 -8.90 -39.41 -76.02
N ASP A 1082 -9.80 -39.46 -75.05
CA ASP A 1082 -9.75 -40.39 -73.91
C ASP A 1082 -9.92 -41.84 -74.40
N GLY A 1083 -10.86 -42.09 -75.31
CA GLY A 1083 -11.00 -43.40 -75.94
C GLY A 1083 -9.78 -43.84 -76.75
N VAL A 1084 -9.07 -42.91 -77.38
CA VAL A 1084 -7.81 -43.17 -78.11
C VAL A 1084 -6.66 -43.42 -77.14
N HIS A 1085 -6.54 -42.64 -76.07
CA HIS A 1085 -5.51 -42.84 -75.05
C HIS A 1085 -5.70 -44.16 -74.29
N ASP A 1086 -6.94 -44.52 -73.95
CA ASP A 1086 -7.26 -45.82 -73.36
C ASP A 1086 -6.92 -46.94 -74.34
N GLN A 1087 -7.13 -46.76 -75.65
CA GLN A 1087 -6.69 -47.70 -76.67
C GLN A 1087 -5.16 -47.77 -76.82
N GLU A 1088 -4.43 -46.68 -76.65
CA GLU A 1088 -2.96 -46.68 -76.66
C GLU A 1088 -2.37 -47.36 -75.43
N ILE A 1089 -2.94 -47.16 -74.24
CA ILE A 1089 -2.57 -47.88 -73.02
C ILE A 1089 -2.88 -49.38 -73.18
N LEU A 1090 -4.07 -49.71 -73.69
CA LEU A 1090 -4.48 -51.10 -73.92
C LEU A 1090 -3.64 -51.74 -75.03
N ALA A 1091 -3.23 -51.00 -76.06
CA ALA A 1091 -2.29 -51.43 -77.08
C ALA A 1091 -0.87 -51.60 -76.52
N ALA A 1092 -0.42 -50.73 -75.61
CA ALA A 1092 0.86 -50.84 -74.91
C ALA A 1092 0.87 -52.05 -73.97
N GLU A 1093 -0.23 -52.31 -73.27
CA GLU A 1093 -0.36 -53.48 -72.40
C GLU A 1093 -0.55 -54.79 -73.18
N ILE A 1094 -1.28 -54.77 -74.30
CA ILE A 1094 -1.33 -55.88 -75.25
C ILE A 1094 0.05 -56.12 -75.87
N LYS A 1095 0.78 -55.06 -76.24
CA LYS A 1095 2.16 -55.16 -76.74
C LYS A 1095 3.09 -55.76 -75.69
N HIS A 1096 3.00 -55.32 -74.44
CA HIS A 1096 3.77 -55.90 -73.33
C HIS A 1096 3.42 -57.38 -73.12
N ARG A 1097 2.13 -57.74 -73.16
CA ARG A 1097 1.70 -59.16 -73.08
C ARG A 1097 2.11 -59.98 -74.30
N LEU A 1098 2.13 -59.39 -75.50
CA LEU A 1098 2.58 -60.03 -76.73
C LEU A 1098 4.09 -60.24 -76.71
N GLU A 1099 4.86 -59.26 -76.27
CA GLU A 1099 6.31 -59.36 -76.05
C GLU A 1099 6.60 -60.45 -75.01
N ASP A 1100 5.92 -60.46 -73.87
CA ASP A 1100 6.04 -61.52 -72.87
C ASP A 1100 5.69 -62.92 -73.44
N SER A 1101 4.67 -63.02 -74.32
CA SER A 1101 4.29 -64.29 -74.96
C SER A 1101 5.22 -64.72 -76.10
N PHE A 1102 5.88 -63.79 -76.78
CA PHE A 1102 6.81 -64.07 -77.89
C PHE A 1102 8.16 -64.59 -77.38
N PHE A 1103 8.54 -64.22 -76.15
CA PHE A 1103 9.75 -64.72 -75.50
C PHE A 1103 9.56 -66.06 -74.77
N ASP A 1104 8.34 -66.60 -74.72
CA ASP A 1104 7.99 -67.87 -74.05
C ASP A 1104 7.72 -69.06 -75.01
N GLU A 1105 7.98 -68.94 -76.32
CA GLU A 1105 8.04 -70.12 -77.20
C GLU A 1105 9.40 -70.85 -77.07
N PRO A 1106 9.44 -72.12 -76.59
CA PRO A 1106 10.66 -72.91 -76.61
C PRO A 1106 11.04 -73.29 -78.05
N ALA A 1107 12.26 -72.96 -78.45
CA ALA A 1107 12.84 -73.32 -79.75
C ALA A 1107 12.59 -74.81 -80.08
N PRO A 1108 12.24 -75.14 -81.35
CA PRO A 1108 12.01 -76.51 -81.74
C PRO A 1108 13.31 -77.32 -81.61
N LYS A 1109 13.31 -78.34 -80.75
CA LYS A 1109 14.36 -79.36 -80.74
C LYS A 1109 14.34 -80.08 -82.10
N LYS A 1110 15.31 -79.79 -82.96
CA LYS A 1110 15.73 -80.72 -84.02
C LYS A 1110 17.11 -81.26 -83.66
N PRO A 1111 17.41 -82.55 -83.96
CA PRO A 1111 18.79 -82.99 -84.02
C PRO A 1111 19.56 -82.26 -85.13
#